data_AF-A0A329MTY2-F1
#
_entry.id   AF-A0A329MTY2-F1
#
_cell.length_a   1.000
_cell.length_b   1.000
_cell.length_c   1.000
_cell.angle_alpha   90.00
_cell.angle_beta   90.00
_cell.angle_gamma   90.00
#
_symmetry.space_group_name_H-M   'P 1'
#
loop_
_entity.id
_entity.type
_entity.pdbx_description
1 polymer ?
#
loop_
_entity_poly.entity_id
_entity_poly.type
_entity_poly.pdbx_seq_one_letter_code
_entity_poly.pdbx_strand_id
1 'polypeptide(L)'
;MSNEKLEQGSEQKPDQDRTKEKDVKVSRRKLLAALGMTGAALAAGKLLTGTAYGKGEELSVSDSVYKAKVKKLTTIPDDDVSVQQPITGAITRTQHDKNAENVSIADFGGQTDGVTDDTAPLAAAMSTLTDGGVIRQSGRVRHQPGTLPSVDIVANYRDFAVIGTDEKLANPEFTGSAAGWSLSGFTYGSNAVAHSTGSVGYVEQAFTVEAYTTYVIVAEVNSSIAGNIQLLIDGYPVLDSIQDYYLVAGSRTVQLGYFSNSTNGSKAFRFTTDTAWAGSVTKISIVKIANESEAAFVAASADDKLLRIPNMIKFGRFNASNVAIGDRTTASTWLYDSCWNIAIGARAQQFNQVGFENVAVGSMALQYNYASRNSAYGYSALRYNTSGQYNTGLGYKAAILNTEGSYNTAIGFHSGFQNTVGNQNTSVGYQAMYNSLKDSYNTAIGSQAGLNCAGDSNTFLGALSGYLNLGAVKYPYARTTSLGSETAAYGDENTAVGWNAHIGTQSAAVNNSFAAGTWSLVAASYATAVGDRASVSSGGIRATVIGQAASSSSEQGVSVGYQASSAGNFTTTLGSQAGINQTGTYATFVGFGAGNVGTSTSYTNITCLGAGSSVTAGDQLQLGNSSVTAYAYGAVQNRSDARDKADIKDSPLGLDFITKLRPRQYRWDYREDYRTLKEDGSFESSPKDGSKKRSRLHDGLIAQEVKETLDELNIDWGGFQDHQIKGGQDVLSIGYTELIGPLINAVKELKAEIDQLKAERRNIS
;
A
#
# COMPACT_ATOMS: atom_id res chain seq x y z
N MET A 1 35.30 47.40 -14.06
CA MET A 1 34.12 47.28 -14.93
C MET A 1 32.93 47.02 -14.02
N SER A 2 31.96 47.93 -14.10
CA SER A 2 30.71 48.11 -13.33
C SER A 2 29.95 46.82 -12.97
N ASN A 3 29.69 46.61 -11.68
CA ASN A 3 28.41 46.81 -10.92
C ASN A 3 27.58 45.53 -10.89
N GLU A 4 27.49 44.81 -9.77
CA GLU A 4 26.73 45.06 -8.53
C GLU A 4 25.23 44.75 -8.59
N LYS A 5 24.85 44.00 -7.55
CA LYS A 5 23.58 43.40 -7.14
C LYS A 5 22.39 44.36 -6.98
N LEU A 6 21.25 43.71 -6.69
CA LEU A 6 20.03 44.16 -5.96
C LEU A 6 18.92 44.64 -6.90
N GLU A 7 17.62 44.40 -6.68
CA GLU A 7 16.80 43.50 -5.86
C GLU A 7 15.34 43.79 -6.31
N GLN A 8 14.44 42.81 -6.18
CA GLN A 8 12.99 42.94 -5.88
C GLN A 8 12.03 43.81 -6.73
N GLY A 9 10.79 43.31 -6.87
CA GLY A 9 9.60 44.08 -7.26
C GLY A 9 8.73 43.31 -8.27
N SER A 10 7.71 42.57 -7.86
CA SER A 10 6.33 43.04 -7.55
C SER A 10 5.48 43.32 -8.80
N GLU A 11 4.40 42.55 -8.91
CA GLU A 11 3.04 42.99 -9.28
C GLU A 11 2.89 44.39 -9.89
N GLN A 12 2.43 44.49 -11.13
CA GLN A 12 1.08 44.97 -11.51
C GLN A 12 0.98 45.41 -12.98
N LYS A 13 -0.21 45.11 -13.51
CA LYS A 13 -0.95 45.61 -14.67
C LYS A 13 -0.48 46.94 -15.29
N PRO A 14 -0.57 47.09 -16.63
CA PRO A 14 -0.57 48.40 -17.25
C PRO A 14 -1.97 49.03 -17.18
N ASP A 15 -2.04 50.15 -16.46
CA ASP A 15 -3.03 51.22 -16.62
C ASP A 15 -2.67 52.03 -17.88
N GLN A 16 -3.67 52.54 -18.62
CA GLN A 16 -3.71 53.96 -19.02
C GLN A 16 -5.02 54.39 -19.73
N ASP A 17 -5.71 55.28 -19.01
CA ASP A 17 -6.23 56.59 -19.44
C ASP A 17 -7.56 56.75 -20.23
N ARG A 18 -8.51 57.38 -19.50
CA ARG A 18 -9.35 58.56 -19.86
C ARG A 18 -10.41 58.36 -20.96
N THR A 19 -11.70 58.58 -20.75
CA THR A 19 -12.36 59.77 -20.17
C THR A 19 -13.86 59.47 -19.99
N LYS A 20 -14.53 60.16 -19.05
CA LYS A 20 -15.98 60.11 -18.82
C LYS A 20 -16.75 60.64 -20.04
N GLU A 21 -17.55 59.80 -20.69
CA GLU A 21 -18.68 60.22 -21.53
C GLU A 21 -19.98 59.50 -21.13
N LYS A 22 -21.06 60.25 -21.22
CA LYS A 22 -22.38 60.01 -20.63
C LYS A 22 -22.98 58.64 -20.98
N ASP A 23 -23.63 58.03 -20.00
CA ASP A 23 -24.55 56.90 -20.17
C ASP A 23 -25.66 57.26 -21.17
N VAL A 24 -25.44 57.01 -22.46
CA VAL A 24 -26.51 56.87 -23.45
C VAL A 24 -26.95 55.42 -23.37
N LYS A 25 -28.06 55.15 -22.68
CA LYS A 25 -28.73 53.84 -22.70
C LYS A 25 -29.18 53.54 -24.13
N VAL A 26 -28.35 52.85 -24.91
CA VAL A 26 -28.75 52.26 -26.18
C VAL A 26 -29.75 51.15 -25.85
N SER A 27 -30.99 51.30 -26.33
CA SER A 27 -32.01 50.26 -26.17
C SER A 27 -31.50 48.96 -26.82
N ARG A 28 -31.69 47.82 -26.13
CA ARG A 28 -31.33 46.47 -26.63
C ARG A 28 -31.73 46.26 -28.09
N ARG A 29 -32.86 46.83 -28.51
CA ARG A 29 -33.39 46.73 -29.87
C ARG A 29 -32.52 47.46 -30.91
N LYS A 30 -31.92 48.60 -30.56
CA LYS A 30 -30.98 49.34 -31.44
C LYS A 30 -29.59 48.67 -31.49
N LEU A 31 -29.13 48.10 -30.38
CA LEU A 31 -27.87 47.34 -30.33
C LEU A 31 -27.96 46.06 -31.18
N LEU A 32 -29.09 45.35 -31.11
CA LEU A 32 -29.33 44.13 -31.88
C LEU A 32 -29.52 44.39 -33.38
N ALA A 33 -30.09 45.53 -33.76
CA ALA A 33 -30.20 45.95 -35.16
C ALA A 33 -28.84 46.36 -35.76
N ALA A 34 -27.98 47.02 -35.00
CA ALA A 34 -26.64 47.43 -35.44
C ALA A 34 -25.66 46.25 -35.60
N LEU A 35 -25.93 45.12 -34.93
CA LEU A 35 -25.16 43.87 -35.05
C LEU A 35 -25.63 42.97 -36.21
N GLY A 36 -26.53 43.43 -37.08
CA GLY A 36 -26.99 42.67 -38.24
C GLY A 36 -27.78 41.40 -37.90
N MET A 37 -28.19 41.23 -36.64
CA MET A 37 -28.96 40.07 -36.18
C MET A 37 -30.47 40.33 -36.34
N THR A 38 -30.89 40.55 -37.60
CA THR A 38 -32.30 40.44 -37.99
C THR A 38 -32.58 39.00 -38.39
N GLY A 39 -33.13 38.23 -37.46
CA GLY A 39 -33.69 36.90 -37.72
C GLY A 39 -32.72 35.75 -37.42
N ALA A 40 -33.15 34.87 -36.52
CA ALA A 40 -32.55 33.59 -36.18
C ALA A 40 -31.26 33.62 -35.31
N ALA A 41 -31.44 33.83 -34.01
CA ALA A 41 -30.93 32.98 -32.92
C ALA A 41 -30.72 33.81 -31.64
N LEU A 42 -31.54 33.58 -30.61
CA LEU A 42 -31.10 33.25 -29.25
C LEU A 42 -32.29 33.31 -28.25
N ALA A 43 -33.03 32.21 -28.15
CA ALA A 43 -33.56 31.70 -26.88
C ALA A 43 -34.03 30.25 -27.07
N ALA A 44 -33.25 29.32 -26.51
CA ALA A 44 -33.62 27.97 -26.08
C ALA A 44 -34.21 26.98 -27.12
N GLY A 45 -33.43 25.93 -27.41
CA GLY A 45 -33.90 24.54 -27.43
C GLY A 45 -34.86 24.13 -28.55
N LYS A 46 -34.30 23.43 -29.55
CA LYS A 46 -34.98 22.65 -30.60
C LYS A 46 -35.75 23.46 -31.66
N LEU A 47 -35.35 23.23 -32.91
CA LEU A 47 -36.08 23.63 -34.11
C LEU A 47 -37.56 23.21 -33.99
N LEU A 48 -38.46 24.19 -34.03
CA LEU A 48 -39.78 24.00 -34.61
C LEU A 48 -39.59 23.77 -36.12
N THR A 49 -39.38 22.52 -36.54
CA THR A 49 -39.66 22.09 -37.91
C THR A 49 -41.16 21.92 -38.02
N GLY A 50 -41.87 23.02 -38.28
CA GLY A 50 -43.31 23.02 -38.52
C GLY A 50 -43.64 24.19 -39.43
N THR A 51 -43.60 23.94 -40.74
CA THR A 51 -44.16 24.83 -41.75
C THR A 51 -45.63 25.08 -41.44
N ALA A 52 -45.98 26.31 -41.06
CA ALA A 52 -47.37 26.73 -40.87
C ALA A 52 -48.05 26.84 -42.24
N TYR A 53 -48.98 25.94 -42.54
CA TYR A 53 -49.87 26.04 -43.68
C TYR A 53 -51.18 26.70 -43.23
N GLY A 54 -51.33 27.98 -43.56
CA GLY A 54 -52.63 28.65 -43.54
C GLY A 54 -53.37 28.31 -44.83
N LYS A 55 -54.59 27.77 -44.71
CA LYS A 55 -55.46 27.53 -45.86
C LYS A 55 -56.09 28.87 -46.28
N GLY A 56 -55.64 29.42 -47.40
CA GLY A 56 -56.25 30.55 -48.08
C GLY A 56 -55.54 31.88 -47.86
N GLU A 57 -54.97 32.40 -48.97
CA GLU A 57 -54.28 33.69 -49.15
C GLU A 57 -52.80 33.75 -48.72
N GLU A 58 -51.93 33.69 -49.72
CA GLU A 58 -50.48 33.90 -49.61
C GLU A 58 -50.17 35.35 -49.21
N LEU A 59 -49.50 35.55 -48.09
CA LEU A 59 -48.84 36.81 -47.76
C LEU A 59 -47.33 36.59 -47.77
N SER A 60 -46.66 37.20 -48.75
CA SER A 60 -45.20 37.22 -48.85
C SER A 60 -44.58 37.98 -47.66
N VAL A 61 -43.42 37.52 -47.19
CA VAL A 61 -42.64 38.17 -46.11
C VAL A 61 -42.30 39.64 -46.45
N SER A 62 -42.25 40.00 -47.74
CA SER A 62 -42.08 41.40 -48.18
C SER A 62 -43.25 42.32 -47.84
N ASP A 63 -44.48 41.80 -47.75
CA ASP A 63 -45.68 42.61 -47.48
C ASP A 63 -45.82 42.98 -46.00
N SER A 64 -45.22 42.19 -45.09
CA SER A 64 -45.24 42.47 -43.65
C SER A 64 -44.24 43.56 -43.21
N VAL A 65 -43.24 43.87 -44.03
CA VAL A 65 -42.19 44.85 -43.69
C VAL A 65 -42.45 46.24 -44.29
N TYR A 66 -43.20 46.37 -45.40
CA TYR A 66 -43.34 47.65 -46.12
C TYR A 66 -44.76 48.16 -46.39
N LYS A 67 -45.84 47.45 -46.06
CA LYS A 67 -47.21 47.98 -46.24
C LYS A 67 -48.04 47.99 -44.96
N ALA A 68 -48.51 49.18 -44.63
CA ALA A 68 -49.36 49.48 -43.50
C ALA A 68 -50.70 48.70 -43.56
N LYS A 69 -51.18 48.30 -42.37
CA LYS A 69 -52.41 47.57 -42.04
C LYS A 69 -52.30 46.03 -42.04
N VAL A 70 -51.49 45.50 -41.13
CA VAL A 70 -51.76 44.15 -40.61
C VAL A 70 -52.94 44.23 -39.64
N LYS A 71 -54.03 43.56 -40.00
CA LYS A 71 -55.19 43.30 -39.14
C LYS A 71 -54.67 42.73 -37.83
N LYS A 72 -54.93 43.42 -36.72
CA LYS A 72 -54.65 42.89 -35.37
C LYS A 72 -55.55 41.64 -35.21
N LEU A 73 -55.01 40.44 -35.39
CA LEU A 73 -55.68 39.21 -34.93
C LEU A 73 -55.64 39.28 -33.40
N THR A 74 -56.68 39.87 -32.81
CA THR A 74 -56.82 39.98 -31.36
C THR A 74 -57.34 38.71 -30.71
N THR A 75 -57.67 37.69 -31.49
CA THR A 75 -58.08 36.37 -31.00
C THR A 75 -57.89 35.35 -32.11
N ILE A 76 -57.02 34.37 -31.86
CA ILE A 76 -57.07 33.08 -32.57
C ILE A 76 -57.98 32.22 -31.68
N PRO A 77 -59.10 31.67 -32.18
CA PRO A 77 -59.91 30.71 -31.42
C PRO A 77 -59.02 29.52 -31.01
N ASP A 78 -59.11 29.06 -29.75
CA ASP A 78 -58.22 28.00 -29.24
C ASP A 78 -58.39 26.67 -30.02
N ASP A 79 -59.53 26.47 -30.68
CA ASP A 79 -59.81 25.33 -31.57
C ASP A 79 -58.92 25.31 -32.83
N ASP A 80 -58.32 26.44 -33.20
CA ASP A 80 -57.49 26.59 -34.41
C ASP A 80 -55.99 26.33 -34.15
N VAL A 81 -55.59 25.97 -32.91
CA VAL A 81 -54.20 25.65 -32.55
C VAL A 81 -54.05 24.16 -32.19
N SER A 82 -53.78 23.35 -33.22
CA SER A 82 -53.51 21.92 -33.06
C SER A 82 -52.00 21.61 -33.14
N VAL A 83 -51.50 20.71 -32.29
CA VAL A 83 -50.09 20.30 -32.24
C VAL A 83 -50.01 18.77 -32.40
N GLN A 84 -49.21 18.32 -33.38
CA GLN A 84 -48.91 16.90 -33.58
C GLN A 84 -47.44 16.64 -33.19
N GLN A 85 -47.21 15.62 -32.35
CA GLN A 85 -45.85 15.21 -32.00
C GLN A 85 -45.16 14.60 -33.24
N PRO A 86 -43.85 14.82 -33.43
CA PRO A 86 -43.11 14.34 -34.61
C PRO A 86 -42.75 12.85 -34.46
N ILE A 87 -43.75 12.01 -34.23
CA ILE A 87 -43.64 10.57 -34.04
C ILE A 87 -44.68 9.90 -34.95
N THR A 88 -44.26 8.94 -35.76
CA THR A 88 -45.14 8.22 -36.69
C THR A 88 -46.31 7.57 -35.94
N GLY A 89 -47.55 7.94 -36.30
CA GLY A 89 -48.77 7.46 -35.65
C GLY A 89 -49.34 8.38 -34.56
N ALA A 90 -48.69 9.51 -34.25
CA ALA A 90 -49.24 10.48 -33.31
C ALA A 90 -50.52 11.13 -33.86
N ILE A 91 -51.59 11.13 -33.07
CA ILE A 91 -52.86 11.78 -33.41
C ILE A 91 -52.74 13.28 -33.15
N THR A 92 -53.25 14.11 -34.06
CA THR A 92 -53.25 15.57 -33.89
C THR A 92 -54.28 15.96 -32.82
N ARG A 93 -53.88 16.78 -31.84
CA ARG A 93 -54.74 17.26 -30.74
C ARG A 93 -54.62 18.77 -30.55
N THR A 94 -55.67 19.41 -30.05
CA THR A 94 -55.67 20.84 -29.69
C THR A 94 -55.08 21.07 -28.29
N GLN A 95 -54.70 22.30 -27.96
CA GLN A 95 -54.30 22.65 -26.59
C GLN A 95 -55.47 22.46 -25.59
N HIS A 96 -56.72 22.60 -26.05
CA HIS A 96 -57.91 22.31 -25.25
C HIS A 96 -58.02 20.82 -24.88
N ASP A 97 -57.80 19.91 -25.83
CA ASP A 97 -57.78 18.46 -25.57
C ASP A 97 -56.73 18.11 -24.50
N LYS A 98 -55.59 18.79 -24.53
CA LYS A 98 -54.49 18.63 -23.56
C LYS A 98 -54.84 19.14 -22.16
N ASN A 99 -55.59 20.23 -22.06
CA ASN A 99 -55.98 20.80 -20.77
C ASN A 99 -57.11 19.99 -20.11
N ALA A 100 -57.97 19.33 -20.90
CA ALA A 100 -59.01 18.44 -20.39
C ALA A 100 -58.46 17.12 -19.79
N GLU A 101 -57.21 16.76 -20.07
CA GLU A 101 -56.56 15.57 -19.51
C GLU A 101 -56.14 15.73 -18.03
N ASN A 102 -55.99 16.96 -17.52
CA ASN A 102 -55.60 17.22 -16.13
C ASN A 102 -56.43 18.36 -15.52
N VAL A 103 -57.38 18.01 -14.67
CA VAL A 103 -58.33 18.97 -14.07
C VAL A 103 -58.14 19.02 -12.55
N SER A 104 -58.15 20.21 -11.94
CA SER A 104 -58.10 20.33 -10.48
C SER A 104 -59.47 20.63 -9.88
N ILE A 105 -59.80 19.98 -8.77
CA ILE A 105 -61.08 20.21 -8.05
C ILE A 105 -61.14 21.64 -7.48
N ALA A 106 -59.99 22.27 -7.21
CA ALA A 106 -59.90 23.65 -6.76
C ALA A 106 -60.42 24.65 -7.83
N ASP A 107 -60.27 24.34 -9.11
CA ASP A 107 -60.73 25.18 -10.22
C ASP A 107 -62.28 25.22 -10.30
N PHE A 108 -62.95 24.26 -9.66
CA PHE A 108 -64.41 24.17 -9.54
C PHE A 108 -64.91 24.59 -8.14
N GLY A 109 -64.04 25.22 -7.35
CA GLY A 109 -64.38 25.77 -6.04
C GLY A 109 -64.29 24.79 -4.87
N GLY A 110 -63.63 23.63 -5.03
CA GLY A 110 -63.39 22.70 -3.92
C GLY A 110 -62.33 23.21 -2.95
N GLN A 111 -62.52 22.97 -1.65
CA GLN A 111 -61.68 23.51 -0.59
C GLN A 111 -60.55 22.57 -0.17
N THR A 112 -60.67 21.26 -0.41
CA THR A 112 -59.54 20.31 -0.33
C THR A 112 -58.90 20.16 1.05
N ASP A 113 -59.64 20.50 2.11
CA ASP A 113 -59.18 20.54 3.50
C ASP A 113 -59.47 19.23 4.28
N GLY A 114 -60.17 18.28 3.67
CA GLY A 114 -60.61 17.02 4.27
C GLY A 114 -61.74 17.14 5.28
N VAL A 115 -62.32 18.34 5.45
CA VAL A 115 -63.39 18.65 6.40
C VAL A 115 -64.65 19.12 5.69
N THR A 116 -64.52 20.00 4.70
CA THR A 116 -65.61 20.59 3.93
C THR A 116 -66.08 19.63 2.82
N ASP A 117 -67.38 19.59 2.54
CA ASP A 117 -67.96 18.68 1.54
C ASP A 117 -67.67 19.17 0.12
N ASP A 118 -66.72 18.52 -0.55
CA ASP A 118 -66.27 18.83 -1.90
C ASP A 118 -67.08 18.06 -2.98
N THR A 119 -68.22 17.44 -2.64
CA THR A 119 -69.00 16.59 -3.57
C THR A 119 -69.42 17.31 -4.86
N ALA A 120 -69.91 18.56 -4.77
CA ALA A 120 -70.36 19.32 -5.93
C ALA A 120 -69.20 19.81 -6.84
N PRO A 121 -68.11 20.40 -6.31
CA PRO A 121 -66.91 20.70 -7.09
C PRO A 121 -66.30 19.47 -7.77
N LEU A 122 -66.28 18.32 -7.06
CA LEU A 122 -65.76 17.06 -7.57
C LEU A 122 -66.61 16.51 -8.73
N ALA A 123 -67.94 16.56 -8.61
CA ALA A 123 -68.86 16.17 -9.68
C ALA A 123 -68.70 17.07 -10.93
N ALA A 124 -68.52 18.38 -10.72
CA ALA A 124 -68.31 19.33 -11.81
C ALA A 124 -66.98 19.06 -12.54
N ALA A 125 -65.88 18.85 -11.79
CA ALA A 125 -64.60 18.47 -12.36
C ALA A 125 -64.70 17.16 -13.18
N MET A 126 -65.38 16.14 -12.64
CA MET A 126 -65.59 14.86 -13.34
C MET A 126 -66.37 15.02 -14.65
N SER A 127 -67.36 15.90 -14.70
CA SER A 127 -68.17 16.12 -15.90
C SER A 127 -67.43 16.81 -17.06
N THR A 128 -66.26 17.39 -16.78
CA THR A 128 -65.44 18.09 -17.78
C THR A 128 -64.32 17.23 -18.35
N LEU A 129 -64.08 16.04 -17.79
CA LEU A 129 -63.04 15.13 -18.26
C LEU A 129 -63.50 14.39 -19.52
N THR A 130 -62.64 14.37 -20.53
CA THR A 130 -62.75 13.41 -21.65
C THR A 130 -62.25 12.02 -21.22
N ASP A 131 -62.64 10.99 -21.96
CA ASP A 131 -62.33 9.58 -21.64
C ASP A 131 -60.82 9.38 -21.37
N GLY A 132 -60.46 9.01 -20.13
CA GLY A 132 -59.08 8.85 -19.66
C GLY A 132 -58.40 10.07 -19.01
N GLY A 133 -59.11 11.18 -18.77
CA GLY A 133 -58.59 12.35 -18.05
C GLY A 133 -58.42 12.10 -16.53
N VAL A 134 -57.46 12.79 -15.90
CA VAL A 134 -57.09 12.58 -14.48
C VAL A 134 -57.36 13.84 -13.65
N ILE A 135 -57.95 13.67 -12.47
CA ILE A 135 -58.10 14.75 -11.50
C ILE A 135 -56.83 14.87 -10.65
N ARG A 136 -56.20 16.04 -10.62
CA ARG A 136 -55.02 16.32 -9.77
C ARG A 136 -55.34 17.31 -8.66
N GLN A 137 -55.12 16.89 -7.41
CA GLN A 137 -55.35 17.74 -6.25
C GLN A 137 -54.14 17.77 -5.31
N SER A 138 -53.94 18.92 -4.66
CA SER A 138 -53.09 19.08 -3.49
C SER A 138 -53.98 19.29 -2.27
N GLY A 139 -54.24 18.24 -1.48
CA GLY A 139 -55.12 18.31 -0.28
C GLY A 139 -55.99 17.07 -0.10
N ARG A 140 -56.73 16.97 1.01
CA ARG A 140 -57.65 15.86 1.30
C ARG A 140 -59.04 16.18 0.76
N VAL A 141 -59.65 15.25 0.01
CA VAL A 141 -61.03 15.39 -0.50
C VAL A 141 -62.01 14.73 0.47
N ARG A 142 -63.12 15.40 0.77
CA ARG A 142 -64.26 14.76 1.45
C ARG A 142 -65.50 14.83 0.54
N HIS A 143 -66.13 13.69 0.27
CA HIS A 143 -67.39 13.61 -0.48
C HIS A 143 -68.40 12.73 0.24
N GLN A 144 -69.68 12.84 -0.11
CA GLN A 144 -70.72 11.98 0.47
C GLN A 144 -70.61 10.54 -0.09
N PRO A 145 -70.76 9.51 0.76
CA PRO A 145 -70.75 8.12 0.28
C PRO A 145 -71.92 7.82 -0.66
N GLY A 146 -71.64 7.21 -1.82
CA GLY A 146 -72.65 6.69 -2.75
C GLY A 146 -73.26 7.67 -3.76
N THR A 147 -72.80 8.93 -3.80
CA THR A 147 -73.34 9.98 -4.70
C THR A 147 -72.54 10.19 -6.00
N LEU A 148 -71.37 9.58 -6.15
CA LEU A 148 -70.51 9.69 -7.34
C LEU A 148 -70.21 8.30 -7.94
N PRO A 149 -70.11 8.16 -9.27
CA PRO A 149 -69.71 6.90 -9.91
C PRO A 149 -68.26 6.55 -9.55
N SER A 150 -67.92 5.26 -9.53
CA SER A 150 -66.58 4.77 -9.20
C SER A 150 -65.56 5.24 -10.25
N VAL A 151 -64.62 6.10 -9.85
CA VAL A 151 -63.51 6.57 -10.68
C VAL A 151 -62.20 6.43 -9.90
N ASP A 152 -61.16 5.93 -10.58
CA ASP A 152 -59.80 5.79 -10.04
C ASP A 152 -59.17 7.16 -9.78
N ILE A 153 -59.14 7.59 -8.52
CA ILE A 153 -58.43 8.80 -8.10
C ILE A 153 -56.96 8.44 -7.91
N VAL A 154 -56.11 8.78 -8.88
CA VAL A 154 -54.66 8.59 -8.79
C VAL A 154 -54.04 9.71 -7.94
N ALA A 155 -53.84 9.46 -6.64
CA ALA A 155 -53.12 10.37 -5.75
C ALA A 155 -51.60 10.18 -5.86
N ASN A 156 -50.87 11.21 -6.27
CA ASN A 156 -49.40 11.18 -6.31
C ASN A 156 -48.78 11.70 -5.00
N TYR A 157 -48.10 10.79 -4.30
CA TYR A 157 -46.97 10.94 -3.36
C TYR A 157 -46.97 12.06 -2.29
N ARG A 158 -46.83 11.60 -1.03
CA ARG A 158 -46.40 12.26 0.23
C ARG A 158 -47.53 12.70 1.18
N ASP A 159 -47.98 11.77 2.02
CA ASP A 159 -47.98 11.87 3.50
C ASP A 159 -48.77 10.70 4.13
N PHE A 160 -48.27 10.14 5.24
CA PHE A 160 -48.74 8.90 5.89
C PHE A 160 -49.92 9.13 6.88
N ALA A 161 -50.75 8.08 7.03
CA ALA A 161 -51.70 7.74 8.11
C ALA A 161 -52.95 8.64 8.31
N VAL A 162 -54.17 8.11 8.55
CA VAL A 162 -54.61 7.15 9.57
C VAL A 162 -55.93 6.46 9.15
N ILE A 163 -55.96 5.14 9.36
CA ILE A 163 -57.05 4.24 9.81
C ILE A 163 -58.50 4.71 9.64
N GLY A 164 -59.24 3.99 8.79
CA GLY A 164 -60.68 3.79 8.89
C GLY A 164 -60.98 2.29 8.83
N THR A 165 -61.58 1.75 9.88
CA THR A 165 -62.10 0.39 9.97
C THR A 165 -63.31 0.23 9.05
N ASP A 166 -63.17 -0.46 7.92
CA ASP A 166 -64.04 -1.57 7.49
C ASP A 166 -63.75 -2.02 6.05
N GLU A 167 -63.82 -3.34 5.87
CA GLU A 167 -64.09 -4.12 4.65
C GLU A 167 -63.95 -3.43 3.28
N LYS A 168 -62.86 -3.74 2.56
CA LYS A 168 -62.83 -4.16 1.13
C LYS A 168 -61.41 -4.07 0.56
N LEU A 169 -60.58 -5.06 0.86
CA LEU A 169 -59.56 -5.49 -0.11
C LEU A 169 -60.26 -6.41 -1.10
N ALA A 170 -60.80 -5.82 -2.17
CA ALA A 170 -61.34 -6.59 -3.29
C ALA A 170 -60.21 -7.44 -3.89
N ASN A 171 -60.50 -8.74 -4.04
CA ASN A 171 -59.69 -9.71 -4.77
C ASN A 171 -59.28 -9.16 -6.15
N PRO A 172 -58.07 -9.45 -6.65
CA PRO A 172 -57.91 -9.61 -8.09
C PRO A 172 -58.73 -10.84 -8.50
N GLU A 173 -59.84 -10.63 -9.22
CA GLU A 173 -60.59 -11.72 -9.83
C GLU A 173 -59.70 -12.41 -10.88
N PHE A 174 -59.27 -13.63 -10.57
CA PHE A 174 -58.83 -14.57 -11.59
C PHE A 174 -60.08 -15.04 -12.35
N THR A 175 -60.30 -14.53 -13.56
CA THR A 175 -61.27 -15.09 -14.49
C THR A 175 -60.70 -16.38 -15.08
N GLY A 176 -60.84 -17.46 -14.33
CA GLY A 176 -60.60 -18.84 -14.75
C GLY A 176 -61.36 -19.74 -13.80
N SER A 177 -62.43 -20.37 -14.28
CA SER A 177 -63.36 -21.14 -13.45
C SER A 177 -62.68 -22.28 -12.70
N ALA A 178 -62.50 -22.12 -11.39
CA ALA A 178 -62.44 -23.23 -10.45
C ALA A 178 -63.16 -22.76 -9.18
N ALA A 179 -64.17 -23.52 -8.78
CA ALA A 179 -65.10 -23.29 -7.68
C ALA A 179 -64.54 -22.48 -6.51
N GLY A 180 -65.32 -21.53 -5.97
CA GLY A 180 -65.01 -20.90 -4.70
C GLY A 180 -64.82 -21.96 -3.61
N TRP A 181 -63.64 -21.96 -2.99
CA TRP A 181 -63.34 -22.88 -1.90
C TRP A 181 -63.84 -22.22 -0.61
N SER A 182 -65.00 -22.66 -0.12
CA SER A 182 -65.34 -22.57 1.30
C SER A 182 -64.98 -23.92 1.94
N LEU A 183 -63.92 -23.97 2.74
CA LEU A 183 -63.67 -25.11 3.63
C LEU A 183 -64.57 -24.95 4.88
N SER A 184 -65.87 -25.18 4.72
CA SER A 184 -66.69 -25.52 5.89
C SER A 184 -66.57 -27.03 6.09
N GLY A 185 -65.70 -27.42 7.01
CA GLY A 185 -65.41 -28.83 7.29
C GLY A 185 -64.42 -29.44 6.29
N PHE A 186 -63.35 -30.02 6.82
CA PHE A 186 -62.57 -31.05 6.14
C PHE A 186 -63.54 -31.97 5.35
N THR A 187 -63.37 -32.22 4.04
CA THR A 187 -62.59 -33.35 3.49
C THR A 187 -62.62 -33.34 1.95
N TYR A 188 -61.56 -33.83 1.29
CA TYR A 188 -61.71 -34.99 0.40
C TYR A 188 -60.47 -35.91 0.46
N GLY A 189 -60.69 -37.20 0.70
CA GLY A 189 -59.67 -38.26 0.71
C GLY A 189 -59.53 -39.04 2.03
N SER A 190 -60.50 -39.92 2.32
CA SER A 190 -60.49 -41.04 3.28
C SER A 190 -59.47 -41.01 4.43
N ASN A 191 -59.75 -40.21 5.47
CA ASN A 191 -59.55 -40.52 6.91
C ASN A 191 -59.82 -39.24 7.73
N ALA A 192 -61.00 -38.64 7.53
CA ALA A 192 -61.44 -37.48 8.30
C ALA A 192 -62.22 -37.94 9.54
N VAL A 193 -61.59 -37.78 10.70
CA VAL A 193 -62.30 -37.60 11.97
C VAL A 193 -62.31 -36.10 12.24
N ALA A 194 -63.41 -35.59 12.79
CA ALA A 194 -63.45 -34.24 13.31
C ALA A 194 -62.27 -33.98 14.27
N HIS A 195 -61.69 -32.80 14.13
CA HIS A 195 -60.77 -32.04 15.00
C HIS A 195 -60.97 -32.05 16.53
N SER A 196 -61.29 -33.13 17.24
CA SER A 196 -61.41 -33.07 18.70
C SER A 196 -60.02 -33.06 19.33
N THR A 197 -59.76 -32.17 20.29
CA THR A 197 -58.50 -32.07 21.07
C THR A 197 -57.85 -33.45 21.28
N GLY A 198 -56.64 -33.66 20.73
CA GLY A 198 -55.88 -34.91 20.93
C GLY A 198 -55.22 -35.61 19.73
N SER A 199 -55.21 -35.06 18.51
CA SER A 199 -54.41 -35.60 17.37
C SER A 199 -54.00 -34.48 16.38
N VAL A 200 -53.15 -34.78 15.40
CA VAL A 200 -52.68 -33.81 14.38
C VAL A 200 -53.54 -33.93 13.12
N GLY A 201 -54.13 -32.83 12.64
CA GLY A 201 -54.82 -32.77 11.35
C GLY A 201 -53.89 -32.22 10.25
N TYR A 202 -54.03 -32.72 9.01
CA TYR A 202 -53.33 -32.12 7.86
C TYR A 202 -54.21 -31.98 6.61
N VAL A 203 -53.91 -30.95 5.81
CA VAL A 203 -54.45 -30.74 4.46
C VAL A 203 -53.28 -30.46 3.55
N GLU A 204 -53.15 -31.20 2.45
CA GLU A 204 -52.08 -31.03 1.47
C GLU A 204 -52.65 -30.77 0.08
N GLN A 205 -52.15 -29.75 -0.59
CA GLN A 205 -52.55 -29.40 -1.94
C GLN A 205 -51.37 -28.92 -2.78
N ALA A 206 -51.31 -29.38 -4.02
CA ALA A 206 -50.26 -28.99 -4.94
C ALA A 206 -50.66 -27.74 -5.74
N PHE A 207 -49.78 -26.73 -5.79
CA PHE A 207 -49.98 -25.51 -6.56
C PHE A 207 -48.87 -25.33 -7.59
N THR A 208 -49.23 -24.89 -8.79
CA THR A 208 -48.24 -24.52 -9.82
C THR A 208 -47.67 -23.16 -9.48
N VAL A 209 -46.35 -23.09 -9.35
CA VAL A 209 -45.64 -21.87 -9.01
C VAL A 209 -44.61 -21.56 -10.08
N GLU A 210 -44.54 -20.29 -10.47
CA GLU A 210 -43.55 -19.78 -11.41
C GLU A 210 -42.17 -19.66 -10.75
N ALA A 211 -41.13 -19.80 -11.57
CA ALA A 211 -39.75 -19.55 -11.19
C ALA A 211 -39.53 -18.05 -10.90
N TYR A 212 -38.70 -17.77 -9.90
CA TYR A 212 -38.29 -16.42 -9.49
C TYR A 212 -39.44 -15.51 -9.06
N THR A 213 -40.52 -16.11 -8.55
CA THR A 213 -41.69 -15.39 -8.05
C THR A 213 -41.80 -15.60 -6.55
N THR A 214 -42.10 -14.51 -5.83
CA THR A 214 -42.41 -14.55 -4.39
C THR A 214 -43.92 -14.47 -4.19
N TYR A 215 -44.44 -15.33 -3.32
CA TYR A 215 -45.84 -15.43 -2.98
C TYR A 215 -46.05 -15.16 -1.50
N VAL A 216 -47.13 -14.45 -1.17
CA VAL A 216 -47.70 -14.36 0.17
C VAL A 216 -48.76 -15.44 0.32
N ILE A 217 -48.76 -16.11 1.47
CA ILE A 217 -49.73 -17.17 1.77
C ILE A 217 -50.60 -16.67 2.91
N VAL A 218 -51.89 -16.56 2.62
CA VAL A 218 -52.90 -16.09 3.55
C VAL A 218 -53.94 -17.18 3.73
N ALA A 219 -54.27 -17.49 4.97
CA ALA A 219 -55.33 -18.42 5.32
C ALA A 219 -56.43 -17.68 6.11
N GLU A 220 -57.66 -17.88 5.72
CA GLU A 220 -58.81 -17.54 6.56
C GLU A 220 -59.10 -18.75 7.44
N VAL A 221 -59.10 -18.52 8.75
CA VAL A 221 -59.24 -19.56 9.75
C VAL A 221 -60.37 -19.21 10.70
N ASN A 222 -61.15 -20.21 11.10
CA ASN A 222 -62.19 -20.08 12.09
C ASN A 222 -61.96 -21.14 13.18
N SER A 223 -61.61 -20.70 14.39
CA SER A 223 -61.29 -21.60 15.49
C SER A 223 -62.11 -21.32 16.73
N SER A 224 -62.63 -22.40 17.34
CA SER A 224 -63.33 -22.36 18.64
C SER A 224 -62.37 -22.46 19.83
N ILE A 225 -61.14 -22.94 19.63
CA ILE A 225 -60.12 -23.11 20.69
C ILE A 225 -58.76 -22.64 20.18
N ALA A 226 -58.07 -21.83 20.98
CA ALA A 226 -56.75 -21.33 20.63
C ALA A 226 -55.75 -22.48 20.58
N GLY A 227 -55.09 -22.66 19.44
CA GLY A 227 -54.08 -23.68 19.20
C GLY A 227 -53.22 -23.30 18.02
N ASN A 228 -52.27 -24.16 17.68
CA ASN A 228 -51.14 -23.81 16.86
C ASN A 228 -51.27 -24.36 15.43
N ILE A 229 -51.05 -23.51 14.41
CA ILE A 229 -51.08 -23.90 12.98
C ILE A 229 -49.71 -23.65 12.34
N GLN A 230 -49.21 -24.63 11.58
CA GLN A 230 -47.96 -24.55 10.82
C GLN A 230 -48.18 -24.86 9.33
N LEU A 231 -47.43 -24.18 8.47
CA LEU A 231 -47.36 -24.44 7.03
C LEU A 231 -46.05 -25.18 6.68
N LEU A 232 -46.19 -26.22 5.88
CA LEU A 232 -45.12 -26.97 5.25
C LEU A 232 -45.21 -26.82 3.73
N ILE A 233 -44.07 -26.76 3.05
CA ILE A 233 -43.96 -26.74 1.59
C ILE A 233 -43.03 -27.89 1.18
N ASP A 234 -43.51 -28.78 0.32
CA ASP A 234 -42.86 -30.04 -0.06
C ASP A 234 -42.41 -30.87 1.16
N GLY A 235 -43.20 -30.83 2.23
CA GLY A 235 -42.91 -31.53 3.49
C GLY A 235 -41.89 -30.84 4.41
N TYR A 236 -41.37 -29.67 4.03
CA TYR A 236 -40.47 -28.87 4.88
C TYR A 236 -41.23 -27.71 5.54
N PRO A 237 -41.08 -27.48 6.86
CA PRO A 237 -41.72 -26.35 7.52
C PRO A 237 -41.18 -25.02 7.00
N VAL A 238 -42.07 -24.04 6.78
CA VAL A 238 -41.71 -22.71 6.28
C VAL A 238 -41.00 -21.86 7.35
N LEU A 239 -41.14 -22.25 8.62
CA LEU A 239 -40.55 -21.59 9.80
C LEU A 239 -39.83 -22.66 10.65
N ASP A 240 -38.56 -22.39 10.98
CA ASP A 240 -37.58 -23.37 11.50
C ASP A 240 -37.59 -23.51 13.03
N SER A 241 -38.60 -22.96 13.72
CA SER A 241 -38.70 -23.01 15.19
C SER A 241 -40.08 -23.47 15.68
N ILE A 242 -40.09 -24.24 16.78
CA ILE A 242 -41.30 -24.73 17.46
C ILE A 242 -42.13 -23.58 18.07
N GLN A 243 -41.64 -22.34 18.09
CA GLN A 243 -42.36 -21.18 18.63
C GLN A 243 -43.17 -20.38 17.60
N ASP A 244 -43.14 -20.76 16.32
CA ASP A 244 -43.82 -20.03 15.25
C ASP A 244 -45.15 -20.67 14.85
N TYR A 245 -46.03 -20.80 15.83
CA TYR A 245 -47.40 -21.20 15.62
C TYR A 245 -48.35 -20.04 15.89
N TYR A 246 -49.33 -19.83 15.00
CA TYR A 246 -50.33 -18.79 15.20
C TYR A 246 -51.39 -19.25 16.21
N LEU A 247 -51.48 -18.59 17.36
CA LEU A 247 -52.59 -18.74 18.31
C LEU A 247 -53.85 -18.09 17.73
N VAL A 248 -54.75 -18.92 17.20
CA VAL A 248 -55.99 -18.46 16.56
C VAL A 248 -57.21 -18.87 17.37
N ALA A 249 -57.93 -17.88 17.89
CA ALA A 249 -59.32 -17.95 18.36
C ALA A 249 -60.19 -16.99 17.52
N GLY A 250 -61.39 -17.44 17.13
CA GLY A 250 -62.33 -16.68 16.29
C GLY A 250 -62.05 -16.76 14.79
N SER A 251 -62.97 -16.22 13.97
CA SER A 251 -62.78 -16.06 12.52
C SER A 251 -61.83 -14.90 12.23
N ARG A 252 -60.68 -15.19 11.59
CA ARG A 252 -59.71 -14.17 11.19
C ARG A 252 -58.91 -14.60 9.97
N THR A 253 -58.43 -13.62 9.23
CA THR A 253 -57.43 -13.79 8.16
C THR A 253 -56.03 -13.77 8.79
N VAL A 254 -55.24 -14.81 8.53
CA VAL A 254 -53.88 -14.98 9.06
C VAL A 254 -52.92 -15.12 7.90
N GLN A 255 -51.95 -14.21 7.81
CA GLN A 255 -50.81 -14.38 6.91
C GLN A 255 -49.86 -15.39 7.53
N LEU A 256 -49.62 -16.51 6.85
CA LEU A 256 -48.86 -17.64 7.40
C LEU A 256 -47.38 -17.63 6.98
N GLY A 257 -47.03 -16.88 5.94
CA GLY A 257 -45.64 -16.71 5.54
C GLY A 257 -45.44 -16.27 4.09
N TYR A 258 -44.16 -16.24 3.69
CA TYR A 258 -43.72 -15.95 2.33
C TYR A 258 -43.08 -17.20 1.72
N PHE A 259 -43.31 -17.42 0.43
CA PHE A 259 -42.68 -18.50 -0.33
C PHE A 259 -42.03 -17.94 -1.60
N SER A 260 -40.72 -18.11 -1.73
CA SER A 260 -39.96 -17.76 -2.93
C SER A 260 -39.56 -19.02 -3.68
N ASN A 261 -39.92 -19.11 -4.95
CA ASN A 261 -39.65 -20.28 -5.77
C ASN A 261 -38.56 -20.00 -6.80
N SER A 262 -37.63 -20.94 -7.01
CA SER A 262 -36.51 -20.77 -7.94
C SER A 262 -36.66 -21.52 -9.27
N THR A 263 -37.62 -22.45 -9.37
CA THR A 263 -37.82 -23.28 -10.57
C THR A 263 -39.30 -23.46 -10.88
N ASN A 264 -39.68 -23.46 -12.15
CA ASN A 264 -41.08 -23.75 -12.54
C ASN A 264 -41.45 -25.16 -12.05
N GLY A 265 -42.58 -25.31 -11.37
CA GLY A 265 -43.01 -26.62 -10.90
C GLY A 265 -44.24 -26.58 -10.01
N SER A 266 -44.75 -27.77 -9.70
CA SER A 266 -45.82 -27.95 -8.71
C SER A 266 -45.20 -28.12 -7.32
N LYS A 267 -45.71 -27.40 -6.32
CA LYS A 267 -45.27 -27.45 -4.94
C LYS A 267 -46.40 -27.90 -4.03
N ALA A 268 -46.13 -28.82 -3.12
CA ALA A 268 -47.13 -29.35 -2.20
C ALA A 268 -47.18 -28.51 -0.91
N PHE A 269 -48.28 -27.81 -0.68
CA PHE A 269 -48.49 -27.01 0.52
C PHE A 269 -49.30 -27.84 1.51
N ARG A 270 -48.71 -28.15 2.66
CA ARG A 270 -49.33 -28.94 3.71
C ARG A 270 -49.51 -28.09 4.97
N PHE A 271 -50.72 -28.03 5.51
CA PHE A 271 -50.99 -27.38 6.80
C PHE A 271 -51.06 -28.46 7.87
N THR A 272 -50.44 -28.22 9.02
CA THR A 272 -50.49 -29.10 10.18
C THR A 272 -50.90 -28.30 11.40
N THR A 273 -51.74 -28.90 12.24
CA THR A 273 -52.19 -28.30 13.50
C THR A 273 -51.56 -29.04 14.68
N ASP A 274 -51.38 -28.37 15.82
CA ASP A 274 -51.12 -29.09 17.06
C ASP A 274 -52.38 -29.81 17.58
N THR A 275 -52.20 -30.57 18.65
CA THR A 275 -53.26 -31.36 19.29
C THR A 275 -54.26 -30.52 20.09
N ALA A 276 -53.99 -29.22 20.28
CA ALA A 276 -54.82 -28.29 21.05
C ALA A 276 -55.81 -27.51 20.16
N TRP A 277 -55.52 -27.36 18.87
CA TRP A 277 -56.34 -26.59 17.95
C TRP A 277 -57.62 -27.31 17.49
N ALA A 278 -58.77 -26.63 17.57
CA ALA A 278 -60.06 -27.11 17.06
C ALA A 278 -60.76 -26.01 16.23
N GLY A 279 -60.67 -26.13 14.91
CA GLY A 279 -61.18 -25.14 13.96
C GLY A 279 -61.23 -25.64 12.51
N SER A 280 -61.50 -24.73 11.57
CA SER A 280 -61.48 -24.95 10.12
C SER A 280 -60.70 -23.84 9.40
N VAL A 281 -60.03 -24.18 8.29
CA VAL A 281 -59.32 -23.21 7.42
C VAL A 281 -60.21 -22.91 6.22
N THR A 282 -61.07 -21.91 6.31
CA THR A 282 -62.17 -21.68 5.35
C THR A 282 -61.72 -21.29 3.96
N LYS A 283 -60.55 -20.64 3.80
CA LYS A 283 -60.02 -20.24 2.51
C LYS A 283 -58.50 -20.09 2.57
N ILE A 284 -57.82 -20.40 1.47
CA ILE A 284 -56.38 -20.17 1.32
C ILE A 284 -56.16 -19.37 0.05
N SER A 285 -55.46 -18.25 0.18
CA SER A 285 -55.10 -17.37 -0.92
C SER A 285 -53.59 -17.34 -1.05
N ILE A 286 -53.09 -17.71 -2.22
CA ILE A 286 -51.70 -17.54 -2.60
C ILE A 286 -51.65 -16.30 -3.49
N VAL A 287 -51.06 -15.23 -2.98
CA VAL A 287 -51.00 -13.96 -3.66
C VAL A 287 -49.61 -13.80 -4.25
N LYS A 288 -49.52 -13.77 -5.58
CA LYS A 288 -48.29 -13.41 -6.28
C LYS A 288 -47.97 -11.96 -5.95
N ILE A 289 -46.78 -11.73 -5.39
CA ILE A 289 -46.26 -10.37 -5.25
C ILE A 289 -45.79 -9.97 -6.65
N ALA A 290 -46.44 -8.97 -7.25
CA ALA A 290 -46.03 -8.45 -8.55
C ALA A 290 -44.56 -8.04 -8.45
N ASN A 291 -43.74 -8.50 -9.41
CA ASN A 291 -42.33 -8.15 -9.51
C ASN A 291 -42.20 -6.67 -9.90
N GLU A 292 -42.46 -5.77 -8.98
CA GLU A 292 -41.86 -4.45 -9.01
C GLU A 292 -40.54 -4.59 -8.27
N SER A 293 -39.45 -4.34 -9.00
CA SER A 293 -38.10 -4.24 -8.42
C SER A 293 -37.99 -2.98 -7.58
N GLU A 294 -38.88 -2.79 -6.63
CA GLU A 294 -38.74 -1.80 -5.58
C GLU A 294 -37.89 -2.43 -4.49
N ALA A 295 -36.68 -1.92 -4.33
CA ALA A 295 -35.93 -2.11 -3.10
C ALA A 295 -36.85 -1.64 -1.95
N ALA A 296 -37.47 -2.59 -1.24
CA ALA A 296 -38.31 -2.27 -0.11
C ALA A 296 -37.40 -1.66 0.98
N PHE A 297 -37.43 -0.33 1.11
CA PHE A 297 -36.85 0.39 2.24
C PHE A 297 -37.73 0.15 3.47
N VAL A 298 -37.63 -1.04 4.06
CA VAL A 298 -38.33 -1.33 5.32
C VAL A 298 -37.48 -0.77 6.45
N ALA A 299 -37.87 0.41 6.94
CA ALA A 299 -37.50 0.84 8.27
C ALA A 299 -38.32 -0.01 9.26
N ALA A 300 -37.81 -1.18 9.62
CA ALA A 300 -38.43 -1.99 10.67
C ALA A 300 -38.28 -1.24 12.00
N SER A 301 -39.40 -0.83 12.61
CA SER A 301 -39.44 -0.43 14.01
C SER A 301 -39.30 -1.68 14.88
N ALA A 302 -38.84 -1.49 16.11
CA ALA A 302 -38.22 -2.47 17.00
C ALA A 302 -39.00 -3.76 17.36
N ASP A 303 -40.17 -4.03 16.78
CA ASP A 303 -41.03 -5.14 17.18
C ASP A 303 -41.33 -6.21 16.12
N ASP A 304 -40.93 -6.06 14.85
CA ASP A 304 -41.26 -7.09 13.85
C ASP A 304 -40.18 -8.17 13.69
N LYS A 305 -40.49 -9.31 14.30
CA LYS A 305 -39.80 -10.58 14.14
C LYS A 305 -39.83 -11.03 12.67
N LEU A 306 -38.63 -11.20 12.10
CA LEU A 306 -38.33 -12.04 10.94
C LEU A 306 -38.95 -11.66 9.57
N LEU A 307 -38.68 -10.45 9.06
CA LEU A 307 -38.68 -10.24 7.60
C LEU A 307 -37.38 -10.81 6.98
N ARG A 308 -37.41 -12.09 6.59
CA ARG A 308 -36.40 -12.74 5.73
C ARG A 308 -36.81 -12.63 4.27
N ILE A 309 -36.65 -11.45 3.66
CA ILE A 309 -36.76 -11.31 2.20
C ILE A 309 -35.34 -11.42 1.60
N PRO A 310 -35.09 -12.37 0.68
CA PRO A 310 -33.85 -12.42 -0.05
C PRO A 310 -33.76 -11.19 -0.98
N ASN A 311 -32.68 -10.42 -0.89
CA ASN A 311 -32.36 -9.21 -1.68
C ASN A 311 -32.80 -7.84 -1.12
N MET A 312 -32.74 -7.60 0.20
CA MET A 312 -33.04 -6.27 0.76
C MET A 312 -31.80 -5.42 1.14
N ILE A 313 -31.92 -4.10 0.93
CA ILE A 313 -31.20 -3.05 1.64
C ILE A 313 -31.96 -2.81 2.95
N LYS A 314 -31.36 -3.07 4.13
CA LYS A 314 -32.04 -2.96 5.43
C LYS A 314 -31.62 -1.69 6.17
N PHE A 315 -32.50 -0.69 6.25
CA PHE A 315 -32.31 0.45 7.16
C PHE A 315 -33.12 0.25 8.45
N GLY A 316 -32.77 -0.76 9.23
CA GLY A 316 -33.39 -0.95 10.54
C GLY A 316 -32.81 0.06 11.55
N ARG A 317 -33.66 0.75 12.31
CA ARG A 317 -33.25 1.28 13.62
C ARG A 317 -33.08 0.09 14.57
N PHE A 318 -32.02 -0.68 14.36
CA PHE A 318 -31.53 -1.59 15.40
C PHE A 318 -31.00 -0.72 16.53
N ASN A 319 -31.38 -1.04 17.76
CA ASN A 319 -30.98 -0.31 18.95
C ASN A 319 -29.48 0.07 18.86
N ALA A 320 -29.23 1.38 18.70
CA ALA A 320 -27.95 2.06 18.48
C ALA A 320 -27.27 1.92 17.08
N SER A 321 -27.69 2.78 16.15
CA SER A 321 -26.88 3.37 15.06
C SER A 321 -26.03 2.44 14.16
N ASN A 322 -26.55 1.27 13.76
CA ASN A 322 -25.93 0.36 12.80
C ASN A 322 -26.48 0.53 11.36
N VAL A 323 -25.70 0.21 10.32
CA VAL A 323 -26.11 0.17 8.89
C VAL A 323 -25.83 -1.21 8.31
N ALA A 324 -26.82 -1.89 7.70
CA ALA A 324 -26.66 -3.24 7.16
C ALA A 324 -27.29 -3.41 5.75
N ILE A 325 -26.50 -3.78 4.75
CA ILE A 325 -26.92 -3.87 3.34
C ILE A 325 -26.37 -5.15 2.69
N GLY A 326 -27.22 -6.12 2.37
CA GLY A 326 -26.84 -7.35 1.65
C GLY A 326 -27.41 -8.65 2.25
N ASP A 327 -27.24 -9.77 1.54
CA ASP A 327 -27.72 -11.08 2.01
C ASP A 327 -27.00 -11.50 3.30
N ARG A 328 -27.76 -11.88 4.34
CA ARG A 328 -27.23 -12.37 5.63
C ARG A 328 -26.19 -11.43 6.30
N THR A 329 -26.32 -10.11 6.11
CA THR A 329 -25.58 -9.12 6.91
C THR A 329 -26.12 -9.07 8.35
N THR A 330 -25.24 -8.93 9.34
CA THR A 330 -25.57 -8.73 10.77
C THR A 330 -26.63 -9.70 11.33
N ALA A 331 -26.28 -10.97 11.53
CA ALA A 331 -27.22 -11.98 12.08
C ALA A 331 -27.20 -12.07 13.62
N SER A 332 -26.52 -11.15 14.31
CA SER A 332 -26.37 -11.19 15.75
C SER A 332 -26.29 -9.76 16.29
N THR A 333 -27.23 -9.38 17.18
CA THR A 333 -26.91 -9.10 18.59
C THR A 333 -28.20 -8.94 19.40
N TRP A 334 -28.45 -9.94 20.23
CA TRP A 334 -29.46 -9.97 21.28
C TRP A 334 -29.00 -9.25 22.56
N LEU A 335 -27.97 -8.40 22.50
CA LEU A 335 -27.31 -7.78 23.67
C LEU A 335 -26.99 -6.31 23.39
N TYR A 336 -27.18 -5.46 24.39
CA TYR A 336 -27.21 -3.99 24.34
C TYR A 336 -25.90 -3.28 23.91
N ASP A 337 -24.84 -4.02 23.55
CA ASP A 337 -23.47 -3.48 23.43
C ASP A 337 -22.89 -3.41 21.99
N SER A 338 -23.62 -3.84 20.96
CA SER A 338 -23.10 -3.91 19.57
C SER A 338 -23.68 -2.82 18.65
N CYS A 339 -23.23 -1.59 18.86
CA CYS A 339 -23.68 -0.39 18.15
C CYS A 339 -22.64 0.20 17.18
N TRP A 340 -23.03 1.18 16.35
CA TRP A 340 -22.14 1.94 15.45
C TRP A 340 -21.40 1.13 14.36
N ASN A 341 -21.97 0.04 13.89
CA ASN A 341 -21.39 -0.82 12.86
C ASN A 341 -21.95 -0.52 11.46
N ILE A 342 -21.14 -0.61 10.41
CA ILE A 342 -21.54 -0.58 9.00
C ILE A 342 -21.21 -1.94 8.38
N ALA A 343 -22.18 -2.63 7.79
CA ALA A 343 -22.01 -3.93 7.13
C ALA A 343 -22.66 -3.91 5.73
N ILE A 344 -21.85 -4.00 4.67
CA ILE A 344 -22.30 -3.94 3.28
C ILE A 344 -21.70 -5.12 2.51
N GLY A 345 -22.54 -6.00 1.94
CA GLY A 345 -22.13 -7.17 1.17
C GLY A 345 -22.55 -8.50 1.81
N ALA A 346 -22.67 -9.55 1.00
CA ALA A 346 -23.18 -10.84 1.46
C ALA A 346 -22.35 -11.40 2.64
N ARG A 347 -23.02 -11.77 3.75
CA ARG A 347 -22.42 -12.31 4.98
C ARG A 347 -21.39 -11.38 5.66
N ALA A 348 -21.41 -10.08 5.38
CA ALA A 348 -20.61 -9.11 6.14
C ALA A 348 -21.09 -9.07 7.60
N GLN A 349 -20.16 -9.20 8.56
CA GLN A 349 -20.45 -9.28 10.01
C GLN A 349 -21.50 -10.33 10.42
N GLN A 350 -21.60 -11.46 9.71
CA GLN A 350 -22.65 -12.45 9.97
C GLN A 350 -22.69 -12.96 11.42
N PHE A 351 -21.53 -13.18 12.06
CA PHE A 351 -21.44 -13.77 13.40
C PHE A 351 -20.82 -12.82 14.45
N ASN A 352 -20.98 -11.51 14.31
CA ASN A 352 -20.52 -10.57 15.33
C ASN A 352 -21.41 -10.64 16.58
N GLN A 353 -20.89 -11.17 17.71
CA GLN A 353 -21.69 -11.37 18.93
C GLN A 353 -21.59 -10.21 19.93
N VAL A 354 -20.57 -9.34 19.84
CA VAL A 354 -20.29 -8.33 20.90
C VAL A 354 -19.64 -7.01 20.40
N GLY A 355 -19.16 -6.94 19.15
CA GLY A 355 -18.34 -5.82 18.66
C GLY A 355 -19.12 -4.58 18.20
N PHE A 356 -18.61 -3.39 18.52
CA PHE A 356 -19.14 -2.07 18.13
C PHE A 356 -18.15 -1.28 17.24
N GLU A 357 -18.60 -0.20 16.57
CA GLU A 357 -17.76 0.71 15.75
C GLU A 357 -16.98 0.04 14.59
N ASN A 358 -17.48 -1.04 14.02
CA ASN A 358 -16.82 -1.72 12.90
C ASN A 358 -17.38 -1.28 11.55
N VAL A 359 -16.53 -1.22 10.53
CA VAL A 359 -16.94 -1.03 9.12
C VAL A 359 -16.55 -2.26 8.32
N ALA A 360 -17.51 -2.91 7.67
CA ALA A 360 -17.33 -4.10 6.86
C ALA A 360 -17.98 -3.89 5.50
N VAL A 361 -17.19 -3.67 4.45
CA VAL A 361 -17.69 -3.45 3.08
C VAL A 361 -17.05 -4.48 2.15
N GLY A 362 -17.82 -5.48 1.75
CA GLY A 362 -17.39 -6.59 0.92
C GLY A 362 -17.99 -7.91 1.39
N SER A 363 -18.18 -8.87 0.47
CA SER A 363 -18.69 -10.19 0.84
C SER A 363 -17.74 -10.88 1.82
N MET A 364 -18.30 -11.39 2.93
CA MET A 364 -17.59 -12.04 4.05
C MET A 364 -16.55 -11.14 4.78
N ALA A 365 -16.58 -9.81 4.61
CA ALA A 365 -15.76 -8.91 5.41
C ALA A 365 -16.18 -9.00 6.89
N LEU A 366 -15.21 -9.17 7.80
CA LEU A 366 -15.43 -9.33 9.25
C LEU A 366 -16.49 -10.40 9.62
N GLN A 367 -16.62 -11.49 8.85
CA GLN A 367 -17.67 -12.49 9.02
C GLN A 367 -17.70 -13.11 10.44
N TYR A 368 -16.53 -13.41 11.01
CA TYR A 368 -16.34 -14.01 12.32
C TYR A 368 -15.55 -13.05 13.23
N ASN A 369 -16.13 -11.89 13.52
CA ASN A 369 -15.49 -10.86 14.33
C ASN A 369 -16.18 -10.69 15.69
N TYR A 370 -15.47 -10.88 16.82
CA TYR A 370 -16.00 -10.61 18.17
C TYR A 370 -15.42 -9.32 18.79
N ALA A 371 -14.75 -8.49 17.99
CA ALA A 371 -14.02 -7.30 18.42
C ALA A 371 -14.63 -5.98 17.91
N SER A 372 -14.17 -4.86 18.45
CA SER A 372 -14.66 -3.52 18.10
C SER A 372 -13.64 -2.72 17.30
N ARG A 373 -14.11 -1.67 16.61
CA ARG A 373 -13.27 -0.63 15.96
C ARG A 373 -12.43 -1.13 14.78
N ASN A 374 -12.90 -2.12 14.03
CA ASN A 374 -12.20 -2.65 12.85
C ASN A 374 -12.79 -2.11 11.54
N SER A 375 -11.95 -1.77 10.58
CA SER A 375 -12.33 -1.30 9.24
C SER A 375 -11.88 -2.29 8.16
N ALA A 376 -12.82 -2.99 7.54
CA ALA A 376 -12.59 -3.99 6.50
C ALA A 376 -13.28 -3.61 5.20
N TYR A 377 -12.51 -3.48 4.12
CA TYR A 377 -12.98 -3.15 2.77
C TYR A 377 -12.41 -4.16 1.78
N GLY A 378 -13.25 -4.95 1.13
CA GLY A 378 -12.87 -5.98 0.17
C GLY A 378 -13.40 -7.37 0.50
N TYR A 379 -13.35 -8.28 -0.48
CA TYR A 379 -13.80 -9.67 -0.29
C TYR A 379 -12.99 -10.39 0.79
N SER A 380 -13.67 -10.88 1.84
CA SER A 380 -13.06 -11.59 2.97
C SER A 380 -11.93 -10.85 3.70
N ALA A 381 -11.91 -9.50 3.66
CA ALA A 381 -10.99 -8.73 4.50
C ALA A 381 -11.30 -8.95 5.99
N LEU A 382 -10.28 -9.22 6.81
CA LEU A 382 -10.40 -9.49 8.26
C LEU A 382 -11.45 -10.57 8.63
N ARG A 383 -11.65 -11.60 7.77
CA ARG A 383 -12.75 -12.56 7.92
C ARG A 383 -12.79 -13.29 9.28
N TYR A 384 -11.63 -13.68 9.82
CA TYR A 384 -11.49 -14.46 11.05
C TYR A 384 -10.87 -13.66 12.21
N ASN A 385 -11.30 -12.40 12.39
CA ASN A 385 -10.78 -11.52 13.44
C ASN A 385 -11.46 -11.75 14.80
N THR A 386 -10.99 -12.71 15.61
CA THR A 386 -11.73 -13.08 16.83
C THR A 386 -11.79 -11.98 17.90
N SER A 387 -10.66 -11.52 18.45
CA SER A 387 -10.62 -10.52 19.54
C SER A 387 -9.81 -9.25 19.22
N GLY A 388 -9.14 -9.20 18.07
CA GLY A 388 -8.30 -8.07 17.66
C GLY A 388 -9.08 -6.77 17.39
N GLN A 389 -8.66 -5.66 17.99
CA GLN A 389 -9.32 -4.35 17.85
C GLN A 389 -8.48 -3.36 17.02
N TYR A 390 -9.11 -2.30 16.49
CA TYR A 390 -8.43 -1.22 15.77
C TYR A 390 -7.66 -1.65 14.51
N ASN A 391 -8.11 -2.69 13.82
CA ASN A 391 -7.47 -3.17 12.61
C ASN A 391 -8.08 -2.54 11.35
N THR A 392 -7.25 -2.23 10.36
CA THR A 392 -7.67 -1.78 9.03
C THR A 392 -7.25 -2.80 7.98
N GLY A 393 -8.20 -3.41 7.26
CA GLY A 393 -7.97 -4.32 6.15
C GLY A 393 -8.60 -3.80 4.86
N LEU A 394 -7.80 -3.45 3.86
CA LEU A 394 -8.28 -2.96 2.56
C LEU A 394 -7.71 -3.83 1.42
N GLY A 395 -8.56 -4.61 0.77
CA GLY A 395 -8.17 -5.46 -0.36
C GLY A 395 -8.77 -6.87 -0.31
N TYR A 396 -8.51 -7.66 -1.34
CA TYR A 396 -8.93 -9.06 -1.39
C TYR A 396 -8.15 -9.88 -0.36
N LYS A 397 -8.86 -10.46 0.63
CA LYS A 397 -8.31 -11.26 1.73
C LYS A 397 -7.17 -10.58 2.52
N ALA A 398 -7.22 -9.25 2.67
CA ALA A 398 -6.30 -8.52 3.54
C ALA A 398 -6.53 -8.93 5.01
N ALA A 399 -5.46 -9.27 5.73
CA ALA A 399 -5.46 -9.67 7.15
C ALA A 399 -6.49 -10.77 7.53
N ILE A 400 -6.75 -11.73 6.64
CA ILE A 400 -7.87 -12.67 6.79
C ILE A 400 -7.82 -13.54 8.07
N LEU A 401 -6.63 -13.89 8.59
CA LEU A 401 -6.43 -14.75 9.77
C LEU A 401 -6.01 -14.00 11.06
N ASN A 402 -6.26 -12.69 11.16
CA ASN A 402 -5.89 -11.88 12.35
C ASN A 402 -6.74 -12.23 13.59
N THR A 403 -6.47 -13.34 14.26
CA THR A 403 -7.31 -13.84 15.37
C THR A 403 -7.33 -12.91 16.59
N GLU A 404 -6.17 -12.46 17.09
CA GLU A 404 -6.05 -11.70 18.36
C GLU A 404 -5.31 -10.37 18.20
N GLY A 405 -4.59 -10.16 17.10
CA GLY A 405 -3.77 -8.98 16.87
C GLY A 405 -4.58 -7.69 16.73
N SER A 406 -4.13 -6.63 17.40
CA SER A 406 -4.74 -5.31 17.42
C SER A 406 -3.84 -4.24 16.78
N TYR A 407 -4.43 -3.13 16.32
CA TYR A 407 -3.74 -1.99 15.72
C TYR A 407 -2.97 -2.31 14.44
N ASN A 408 -3.40 -3.30 13.67
CA ASN A 408 -2.77 -3.67 12.40
C ASN A 408 -3.39 -2.94 11.20
N THR A 409 -2.57 -2.47 10.27
CA THR A 409 -3.00 -1.95 8.97
C THR A 409 -2.53 -2.90 7.86
N ALA A 410 -3.46 -3.38 7.03
CA ALA A 410 -3.19 -4.27 5.91
C ALA A 410 -3.89 -3.78 4.65
N ILE A 411 -3.12 -3.38 3.63
CA ILE A 411 -3.64 -2.80 2.41
C ILE A 411 -3.04 -3.52 1.20
N GLY A 412 -3.86 -4.24 0.43
CA GLY A 412 -3.44 -4.97 -0.76
C GLY A 412 -3.98 -6.40 -0.83
N PHE A 413 -3.71 -7.08 -1.95
CA PHE A 413 -4.08 -8.48 -2.14
C PHE A 413 -3.24 -9.37 -1.23
N HIS A 414 -3.90 -10.10 -0.32
CA HIS A 414 -3.24 -10.96 0.68
C HIS A 414 -2.18 -10.26 1.56
N SER A 415 -2.31 -8.94 1.78
CA SER A 415 -1.44 -8.23 2.73
C SER A 415 -1.74 -8.69 4.16
N GLY A 416 -0.73 -9.00 4.96
CA GLY A 416 -0.87 -9.44 6.36
C GLY A 416 -1.62 -10.77 6.54
N PHE A 417 -1.60 -11.66 5.54
CA PHE A 417 -2.53 -12.81 5.42
C PHE A 417 -2.56 -13.76 6.63
N GLN A 418 -1.41 -14.12 7.21
CA GLN A 418 -1.30 -15.08 8.32
C GLN A 418 -0.92 -14.47 9.69
N ASN A 419 -1.04 -13.16 9.90
CA ASN A 419 -0.83 -12.63 11.26
C ASN A 419 -1.93 -13.15 12.18
N THR A 420 -1.60 -13.90 13.25
CA THR A 420 -2.60 -14.46 14.18
C THR A 420 -2.67 -13.70 15.51
N VAL A 421 -1.54 -13.24 16.05
CA VAL A 421 -1.47 -12.58 17.38
C VAL A 421 -0.70 -11.26 17.37
N GLY A 422 0.07 -10.95 16.33
CA GLY A 422 0.96 -9.79 16.28
C GLY A 422 0.21 -8.45 16.27
N ASN A 423 0.71 -7.47 17.01
CA ASN A 423 0.11 -6.15 17.15
C ASN A 423 0.92 -5.07 16.42
N GLN A 424 0.25 -3.96 16.08
CA GLN A 424 0.90 -2.72 15.57
C GLN A 424 1.75 -2.93 14.31
N ASN A 425 1.29 -3.79 13.40
CA ASN A 425 1.93 -4.00 12.11
C ASN A 425 1.30 -3.15 11.01
N THR A 426 2.12 -2.63 10.10
CA THR A 426 1.67 -1.95 8.87
C THR A 426 2.14 -2.74 7.68
N SER A 427 1.22 -3.28 6.87
CA SER A 427 1.51 -4.02 5.63
C SER A 427 0.79 -3.36 4.46
N VAL A 428 1.53 -2.95 3.43
CA VAL A 428 0.97 -2.27 2.25
C VAL A 428 1.62 -2.83 0.99
N GLY A 429 0.87 -3.58 0.19
CA GLY A 429 1.32 -4.15 -1.08
C GLY A 429 0.74 -5.53 -1.37
N TYR A 430 1.03 -6.04 -2.58
CA TYR A 430 0.73 -7.43 -2.94
C TYR A 430 1.55 -8.37 -2.05
N GLN A 431 0.88 -9.21 -1.25
CA GLN A 431 1.52 -10.19 -0.34
C GLN A 431 2.57 -9.60 0.63
N ALA A 432 2.47 -8.30 1.00
CA ALA A 432 3.30 -7.75 2.06
C ALA A 432 2.98 -8.48 3.38
N MET A 433 3.99 -8.93 4.14
CA MET A 433 3.80 -9.66 5.41
C MET A 433 2.87 -10.88 5.32
N TYR A 434 2.96 -11.65 4.23
CA TYR A 434 2.05 -12.79 4.01
C TYR A 434 2.12 -13.86 5.13
N ASN A 435 3.31 -14.21 5.62
CA ASN A 435 3.54 -15.28 6.63
C ASN A 435 4.01 -14.76 8.01
N SER A 436 3.52 -13.60 8.44
CA SER A 436 3.92 -12.96 9.71
C SER A 436 3.11 -13.45 10.92
N LEU A 437 3.29 -14.72 11.33
CA LEU A 437 2.45 -15.41 12.34
C LEU A 437 2.23 -14.68 13.69
N LYS A 438 3.29 -14.21 14.37
CA LYS A 438 3.22 -13.65 15.75
C LYS A 438 3.96 -12.32 15.91
N ASP A 439 4.40 -11.76 14.81
CA ASP A 439 5.41 -10.70 14.78
C ASP A 439 4.72 -9.34 15.02
N SER A 440 5.27 -8.48 15.90
CA SER A 440 4.69 -7.18 16.28
C SER A 440 5.59 -6.00 15.91
N TYR A 441 5.01 -4.81 15.80
CA TYR A 441 5.72 -3.55 15.49
C TYR A 441 6.46 -3.54 14.14
N ASN A 442 6.00 -4.32 13.16
CA ASN A 442 6.64 -4.39 11.85
C ASN A 442 5.97 -3.45 10.84
N THR A 443 6.77 -2.79 10.01
CA THR A 443 6.30 -2.01 8.86
C THR A 443 6.81 -2.65 7.57
N ALA A 444 5.92 -2.97 6.63
CA ALA A 444 6.24 -3.55 5.34
C ALA A 444 5.46 -2.84 4.22
N ILE A 445 6.17 -2.17 3.32
CA ILE A 445 5.56 -1.40 2.23
C ILE A 445 6.25 -1.78 0.92
N GLY A 446 5.51 -2.45 0.02
CA GLY A 446 6.01 -2.94 -1.26
C GLY A 446 5.45 -4.30 -1.63
N SER A 447 5.57 -4.68 -2.91
CA SER A 447 5.20 -6.03 -3.35
C SER A 447 6.11 -7.07 -2.68
N GLN A 448 5.51 -8.03 -1.97
CA GLN A 448 6.19 -9.09 -1.22
C GLN A 448 7.21 -8.59 -0.18
N ALA A 449 7.07 -7.35 0.29
CA ALA A 449 7.87 -6.81 1.38
C ALA A 449 7.60 -7.61 2.66
N GLY A 450 8.65 -8.09 3.33
CA GLY A 450 8.55 -8.88 4.54
C GLY A 450 7.72 -10.15 4.39
N LEU A 451 7.65 -10.77 3.19
CA LEU A 451 6.80 -11.94 2.88
C LEU A 451 6.84 -13.02 3.98
N ASN A 452 8.04 -13.23 4.54
CA ASN A 452 8.34 -14.19 5.59
C ASN A 452 9.00 -13.50 6.79
N CYS A 453 8.53 -12.31 7.19
CA CYS A 453 9.10 -11.66 8.36
C CYS A 453 8.94 -12.55 9.60
N ALA A 454 9.93 -12.47 10.47
CA ALA A 454 10.01 -13.20 11.71
C ALA A 454 10.66 -12.27 12.73
N GLY A 455 10.10 -12.16 13.94
CA GLY A 455 10.58 -11.23 14.95
C GLY A 455 9.97 -9.83 14.85
N ASP A 456 10.25 -9.02 15.86
CA ASP A 456 9.54 -7.77 16.12
C ASP A 456 10.35 -6.53 15.70
N SER A 457 9.65 -5.40 15.52
CA SER A 457 10.24 -4.09 15.30
C SER A 457 11.05 -3.95 13.99
N ASN A 458 10.64 -4.63 12.93
CA ASN A 458 11.31 -4.57 11.63
C ASN A 458 10.68 -3.54 10.69
N THR A 459 11.49 -2.96 9.79
CA THR A 459 11.04 -2.04 8.75
C THR A 459 11.49 -2.51 7.38
N PHE A 460 10.56 -2.79 6.48
CA PHE A 460 10.75 -3.23 5.11
C PHE A 460 10.08 -2.24 4.15
N LEU A 461 10.87 -1.54 3.32
CA LEU A 461 10.35 -0.61 2.32
C LEU A 461 10.96 -0.94 0.96
N GLY A 462 10.13 -1.25 -0.03
CA GLY A 462 10.53 -1.63 -1.38
C GLY A 462 10.02 -3.00 -1.80
N ALA A 463 9.95 -3.24 -3.11
CA ALA A 463 9.57 -4.56 -3.62
C ALA A 463 10.62 -5.60 -3.20
N LEU A 464 10.17 -6.76 -2.71
CA LEU A 464 11.05 -7.84 -2.22
C LEU A 464 11.99 -7.43 -1.07
N SER A 465 11.74 -6.31 -0.39
CA SER A 465 12.48 -5.93 0.82
C SER A 465 12.22 -6.95 1.94
N GLY A 466 13.26 -7.47 2.58
CA GLY A 466 13.15 -8.52 3.61
C GLY A 466 12.56 -9.83 3.09
N TYR A 467 12.63 -10.07 1.77
CA TYR A 467 12.11 -11.28 1.17
C TYR A 467 12.97 -12.49 1.54
N LEU A 468 12.33 -13.52 2.09
CA LEU A 468 12.92 -14.86 2.25
C LEU A 468 12.20 -15.81 1.30
N ASN A 469 12.93 -16.68 0.60
CA ASN A 469 12.31 -17.71 -0.24
C ASN A 469 11.44 -18.65 0.59
N LEU A 470 10.34 -19.11 -0.01
CA LEU A 470 9.40 -20.06 0.59
C LEU A 470 10.12 -21.39 0.90
N GLY A 471 10.34 -21.69 2.19
CA GLY A 471 11.07 -22.89 2.65
C GLY A 471 12.39 -22.60 3.38
N ALA A 472 12.84 -21.35 3.42
CA ALA A 472 13.96 -20.94 4.27
C ALA A 472 13.58 -21.04 5.76
N VAL A 473 14.54 -21.42 6.61
CA VAL A 473 14.37 -21.46 8.06
C VAL A 473 13.96 -20.06 8.55
N LYS A 474 12.80 -19.96 9.20
CA LYS A 474 12.28 -18.73 9.79
C LYS A 474 13.13 -18.39 11.02
N TYR A 475 14.26 -17.72 10.82
CA TYR A 475 15.03 -17.16 11.93
C TYR A 475 14.33 -15.87 12.39
N PRO A 476 13.92 -15.75 13.67
CA PRO A 476 13.39 -14.50 14.19
C PRO A 476 14.50 -13.44 14.15
N TYR A 477 14.26 -12.37 13.40
CA TYR A 477 15.16 -11.22 13.31
C TYR A 477 14.40 -10.02 13.87
N ALA A 478 15.01 -9.29 14.80
CA ALA A 478 14.37 -8.16 15.45
C ALA A 478 15.15 -6.88 15.22
N ARG A 479 14.42 -5.75 15.17
CA ARG A 479 14.99 -4.40 15.05
C ARG A 479 15.81 -4.22 13.78
N THR A 480 15.38 -4.85 12.69
CA THR A 480 16.07 -4.80 11.41
C THR A 480 15.36 -3.86 10.42
N THR A 481 16.14 -3.07 9.70
CA THR A 481 15.68 -2.11 8.69
C THR A 481 16.20 -2.51 7.31
N SER A 482 15.32 -2.57 6.31
CA SER A 482 15.63 -2.94 4.91
C SER A 482 14.89 -1.99 3.97
N LEU A 483 15.63 -1.08 3.32
CA LEU A 483 15.07 0.01 2.51
C LEU A 483 15.62 -0.04 1.07
N GLY A 484 14.77 -0.40 0.12
CA GLY A 484 15.11 -0.53 -1.30
C GLY A 484 14.50 -1.79 -1.90
N SER A 485 14.53 -1.89 -3.23
CA SER A 485 14.10 -3.13 -3.89
C SER A 485 15.13 -4.23 -3.62
N GLU A 486 14.65 -5.43 -3.30
CA GLU A 486 15.48 -6.62 -3.05
C GLU A 486 16.50 -6.48 -1.92
N THR A 487 16.31 -5.54 -0.98
CA THR A 487 17.16 -5.47 0.21
C THR A 487 16.86 -6.63 1.15
N ALA A 488 17.88 -7.22 1.77
CA ALA A 488 17.67 -8.20 2.83
C ALA A 488 18.69 -8.04 3.95
N ALA A 489 18.22 -8.14 5.19
CA ALA A 489 19.08 -8.15 6.36
C ALA A 489 18.70 -9.34 7.25
N TYR A 490 19.67 -10.23 7.44
CA TYR A 490 19.58 -11.48 8.17
C TYR A 490 20.30 -11.33 9.52
N GLY A 491 19.54 -11.41 10.61
CA GLY A 491 19.99 -11.21 11.99
C GLY A 491 19.40 -9.94 12.61
N ASP A 492 19.81 -9.65 13.85
CA ASP A 492 19.24 -8.57 14.67
C ASP A 492 19.98 -7.25 14.52
N GLU A 493 19.27 -6.13 14.75
CA GLU A 493 19.85 -4.78 14.82
C GLU A 493 20.56 -4.34 13.52
N ASN A 494 20.12 -4.86 12.38
CA ASN A 494 20.76 -4.57 11.11
C ASN A 494 20.06 -3.46 10.33
N THR A 495 20.80 -2.75 9.49
CA THR A 495 20.23 -1.75 8.58
C THR A 495 20.83 -1.89 7.18
N ALA A 496 19.99 -2.34 6.23
CA ALA A 496 20.33 -2.46 4.81
C ALA A 496 19.57 -1.39 3.99
N VAL A 497 20.28 -0.63 3.15
CA VAL A 497 19.71 0.48 2.36
C VAL A 497 20.28 0.50 0.93
N GLY A 498 19.43 0.50 -0.09
CA GLY A 498 19.83 0.57 -1.51
C GLY A 498 19.22 -0.55 -2.35
N TRP A 499 19.49 -0.59 -3.65
CA TRP A 499 19.03 -1.71 -4.47
C TRP A 499 19.91 -2.94 -4.22
N ASN A 500 19.29 -4.06 -3.84
CA ASN A 500 19.99 -5.33 -3.60
C ASN A 500 21.07 -5.23 -2.50
N ALA A 501 20.89 -4.35 -1.50
CA ALA A 501 21.78 -4.28 -0.34
C ALA A 501 21.50 -5.45 0.61
N HIS A 502 22.55 -6.17 1.02
CA HIS A 502 22.45 -7.41 1.78
C HIS A 502 23.29 -7.41 3.06
N ILE A 503 22.73 -7.91 4.15
CA ILE A 503 23.45 -8.21 5.40
C ILE A 503 23.18 -9.66 5.78
N GLY A 504 24.22 -10.47 5.92
CA GLY A 504 24.15 -11.89 6.27
C GLY A 504 23.62 -12.76 5.12
N THR A 505 23.36 -14.02 5.45
CA THR A 505 22.71 -14.98 4.54
C THR A 505 21.65 -15.76 5.30
N GLN A 506 20.80 -16.50 4.58
CA GLN A 506 19.79 -17.39 5.17
C GLN A 506 20.36 -18.45 6.13
N SER A 507 21.67 -18.70 6.13
CA SER A 507 22.34 -19.68 6.99
C SER A 507 23.33 -19.07 8.00
N ALA A 508 23.55 -17.75 7.96
CA ALA A 508 24.48 -17.06 8.83
C ALA A 508 23.89 -15.69 9.22
N ALA A 509 23.29 -15.64 10.41
CA ALA A 509 22.82 -14.40 11.01
C ALA A 509 24.01 -13.50 11.34
N VAL A 510 23.90 -12.24 10.95
CA VAL A 510 24.86 -11.17 11.22
C VAL A 510 24.14 -10.15 12.10
N ASN A 511 24.79 -9.61 13.11
CA ASN A 511 24.11 -8.67 14.02
C ASN A 511 24.78 -7.31 14.03
N ASN A 512 23.99 -6.27 14.34
CA ASN A 512 24.46 -4.91 14.57
C ASN A 512 25.33 -4.38 13.41
N SER A 513 24.85 -4.56 12.19
CA SER A 513 25.61 -4.27 10.97
C SER A 513 24.87 -3.34 10.04
N PHE A 514 25.62 -2.65 9.18
CA PHE A 514 25.11 -1.63 8.28
C PHE A 514 25.60 -1.86 6.84
N ALA A 515 24.69 -1.99 5.89
CA ALA A 515 25.00 -2.10 4.47
C ALA A 515 24.23 -1.01 3.71
N ALA A 516 24.93 -0.14 3.00
CA ALA A 516 24.32 0.89 2.19
C ALA A 516 24.94 0.98 0.80
N GLY A 517 24.10 1.09 -0.23
CA GLY A 517 24.52 1.21 -1.62
C GLY A 517 23.94 0.11 -2.50
N THR A 518 24.22 0.22 -3.79
CA THR A 518 23.78 -0.77 -4.78
C THR A 518 24.68 -2.02 -4.65
N TRP A 519 24.09 -3.20 -4.48
CA TRP A 519 24.84 -4.47 -4.28
C TRP A 519 25.83 -4.47 -3.11
N SER A 520 25.64 -3.62 -2.09
CA SER A 520 26.49 -3.66 -0.89
C SER A 520 26.23 -4.94 -0.10
N LEU A 521 27.28 -5.58 0.43
CA LEU A 521 27.18 -6.85 1.16
C LEU A 521 27.93 -6.80 2.49
N VAL A 522 27.29 -7.17 3.60
CA VAL A 522 27.97 -7.37 4.89
C VAL A 522 27.72 -8.78 5.40
N ALA A 523 28.77 -9.60 5.49
CA ALA A 523 28.66 -10.99 5.94
C ALA A 523 29.23 -11.23 7.35
N ALA A 524 29.57 -10.18 8.10
CA ALA A 524 30.12 -10.25 9.46
C ALA A 524 29.45 -9.26 10.42
N SER A 525 29.37 -9.62 11.71
CA SER A 525 28.75 -8.77 12.75
C SER A 525 29.57 -7.53 13.09
N TYR A 526 28.88 -6.49 13.57
CA TYR A 526 29.46 -5.19 13.91
C TYR A 526 30.13 -4.48 12.73
N ALA A 527 29.81 -4.87 11.50
CA ALA A 527 30.49 -4.37 10.31
C ALA A 527 29.65 -3.39 9.52
N THR A 528 30.34 -2.50 8.81
CA THR A 528 29.75 -1.43 8.00
C THR A 528 30.28 -1.51 6.58
N ALA A 529 29.41 -1.53 5.57
CA ALA A 529 29.77 -1.38 4.16
C ALA A 529 28.92 -0.29 3.50
N VAL A 530 29.56 0.70 2.88
CA VAL A 530 28.89 1.83 2.23
C VAL A 530 29.47 2.08 0.84
N GLY A 531 28.66 1.95 -0.21
CA GLY A 531 29.05 2.20 -1.60
C GLY A 531 28.50 1.15 -2.58
N ASP A 532 28.59 1.42 -3.88
CA ASP A 532 28.27 0.43 -4.92
C ASP A 532 29.23 -0.76 -4.81
N ARG A 533 28.70 -1.97 -4.60
CA ARG A 533 29.47 -3.20 -4.40
C ARG A 533 30.47 -3.15 -3.24
N ALA A 534 30.27 -2.27 -2.26
CA ALA A 534 31.05 -2.28 -1.04
C ALA A 534 30.79 -3.59 -0.27
N SER A 535 31.83 -4.27 0.19
CA SER A 535 31.68 -5.61 0.78
C SER A 535 32.49 -5.83 2.06
N VAL A 536 31.89 -6.51 3.02
CA VAL A 536 32.59 -7.10 4.17
C VAL A 536 32.35 -8.60 4.15
N SER A 537 33.42 -9.39 4.09
CA SER A 537 33.33 -10.84 4.14
C SER A 537 33.14 -11.35 5.57
N SER A 538 32.87 -12.64 5.76
CA SER A 538 32.62 -13.24 7.08
C SER A 538 33.79 -13.10 8.08
N GLY A 539 35.01 -12.88 7.61
CA GLY A 539 36.18 -12.59 8.46
C GLY A 539 36.25 -11.14 8.95
N GLY A 540 35.51 -10.21 8.33
CA GLY A 540 35.57 -8.78 8.60
C GLY A 540 34.76 -8.32 9.82
N ILE A 541 34.84 -9.03 10.94
CA ILE A 541 34.15 -8.65 12.17
C ILE A 541 34.65 -7.26 12.60
N ARG A 542 33.72 -6.33 12.90
CA ARG A 542 34.04 -4.92 13.22
C ARG A 542 34.74 -4.15 12.09
N ALA A 543 34.66 -4.63 10.84
CA ALA A 543 35.25 -3.93 9.72
C ALA A 543 34.39 -2.73 9.28
N THR A 544 35.05 -1.69 8.76
CA THR A 544 34.41 -0.52 8.14
C THR A 544 34.89 -0.37 6.71
N VAL A 545 33.96 -0.39 5.76
CA VAL A 545 34.22 -0.31 4.32
C VAL A 545 33.42 0.83 3.72
N ILE A 546 34.09 1.76 3.04
CA ILE A 546 33.46 2.92 2.39
C ILE A 546 34.06 3.16 1.01
N GLY A 547 33.27 3.04 -0.05
CA GLY A 547 33.69 3.30 -1.42
C GLY A 547 33.18 2.26 -2.39
N GLN A 548 33.19 2.60 -3.68
CA GLN A 548 32.79 1.67 -4.73
C GLN A 548 33.77 0.49 -4.81
N ALA A 549 33.24 -0.72 -4.82
CA ALA A 549 33.98 -1.98 -4.87
C ALA A 549 35.07 -2.10 -3.79
N ALA A 550 34.97 -1.34 -2.70
CA ALA A 550 35.84 -1.51 -1.54
C ALA A 550 35.49 -2.81 -0.80
N SER A 551 36.48 -3.48 -0.22
CA SER A 551 36.28 -4.76 0.45
C SER A 551 37.09 -4.89 1.74
N SER A 552 36.56 -5.59 2.74
CA SER A 552 37.34 -6.04 3.89
C SER A 552 37.07 -7.49 4.23
N SER A 553 38.16 -8.24 4.42
CA SER A 553 38.16 -9.56 5.08
C SER A 553 38.90 -9.55 6.42
N SER A 554 39.29 -8.36 6.88
CA SER A 554 40.11 -8.11 8.06
C SER A 554 39.25 -7.87 9.30
N GLU A 555 39.51 -8.60 10.37
CA GLU A 555 38.95 -8.25 11.69
C GLU A 555 39.44 -6.84 12.08
N GLN A 556 38.50 -5.97 12.47
CA GLN A 556 38.77 -4.55 12.71
C GLN A 556 39.45 -3.83 11.53
N GLY A 557 39.23 -4.31 10.31
CA GLY A 557 39.77 -3.70 9.11
C GLY A 557 39.04 -2.43 8.69
N VAL A 558 39.78 -1.45 8.19
CA VAL A 558 39.22 -0.23 7.60
C VAL A 558 39.61 -0.19 6.14
N SER A 559 38.64 0.00 5.25
CA SER A 559 38.88 0.21 3.81
C SER A 559 38.09 1.36 3.26
N VAL A 560 38.78 2.40 2.79
CA VAL A 560 38.15 3.62 2.29
C VAL A 560 38.73 4.01 0.93
N GLY A 561 37.91 3.98 -0.13
CA GLY A 561 38.29 4.38 -1.50
C GLY A 561 37.73 3.47 -2.59
N TYR A 562 37.97 3.80 -3.87
CA TYR A 562 37.61 2.95 -4.99
C TYR A 562 38.50 1.70 -5.03
N GLN A 563 37.90 0.51 -4.94
CA GLN A 563 38.61 -0.78 -4.87
C GLN A 563 39.66 -0.86 -3.74
N ALA A 564 39.46 -0.14 -2.63
CA ALA A 564 40.30 -0.30 -1.45
C ALA A 564 40.06 -1.67 -0.81
N SER A 565 41.10 -2.40 -0.42
CA SER A 565 40.98 -3.75 0.13
C SER A 565 41.82 -3.93 1.39
N SER A 566 41.19 -4.27 2.51
CA SER A 566 41.86 -4.64 3.76
C SER A 566 41.73 -6.14 3.99
N ALA A 567 42.85 -6.85 3.81
CA ALA A 567 42.98 -8.27 4.09
C ALA A 567 44.05 -8.50 5.17
N GLY A 568 43.82 -9.48 6.05
CA GLY A 568 44.63 -9.71 7.26
C GLY A 568 44.24 -8.75 8.41
N ASN A 569 44.28 -9.21 9.65
CA ASN A 569 43.61 -8.53 10.77
C ASN A 569 44.25 -7.19 11.15
N PHE A 570 43.45 -6.26 11.64
CA PHE A 570 43.89 -4.92 12.09
C PHE A 570 44.54 -4.09 10.98
N THR A 571 43.96 -4.14 9.78
CA THR A 571 44.51 -3.49 8.58
C THR A 571 43.72 -2.25 8.19
N THR A 572 44.41 -1.13 7.99
CA THR A 572 43.82 0.14 7.57
C THR A 572 44.24 0.48 6.14
N THR A 573 43.29 0.66 5.24
CA THR A 573 43.51 1.07 3.85
C THR A 573 42.72 2.33 3.53
N LEU A 574 43.42 3.32 2.96
CA LEU A 574 42.84 4.61 2.57
C LEU A 574 43.41 5.03 1.21
N GLY A 575 42.55 5.11 0.20
CA GLY A 575 42.92 5.52 -1.15
C GLY A 575 42.36 4.58 -2.21
N SER A 576 42.34 5.04 -3.46
CA SER A 576 41.92 4.18 -4.57
C SER A 576 42.98 3.09 -4.80
N GLN A 577 42.52 1.84 -4.91
CA GLN A 577 43.34 0.65 -5.11
C GLN A 577 44.37 0.36 -3.98
N ALA A 578 44.20 0.96 -2.80
CA ALA A 578 45.04 0.66 -1.65
C ALA A 578 44.78 -0.78 -1.16
N GLY A 579 45.84 -1.56 -0.93
CA GLY A 579 45.78 -2.91 -0.36
C GLY A 579 45.24 -4.03 -1.27
N ILE A 580 44.98 -3.77 -2.57
CA ILE A 580 44.41 -4.78 -3.50
C ILE A 580 45.19 -6.10 -3.55
N ASN A 581 46.52 -6.07 -3.40
CA ASN A 581 47.39 -7.24 -3.60
C ASN A 581 48.32 -7.56 -2.42
N GLN A 582 48.29 -6.80 -1.33
CA GLN A 582 48.97 -7.18 -0.09
C GLN A 582 47.97 -7.55 0.98
N THR A 583 48.03 -8.81 1.38
CA THR A 583 47.40 -9.29 2.61
C THR A 583 48.37 -9.05 3.75
N GLY A 584 47.92 -8.68 4.95
CA GLY A 584 48.87 -8.50 6.06
C GLY A 584 48.17 -8.20 7.37
N THR A 585 48.73 -8.65 8.49
CA THR A 585 48.20 -8.33 9.83
C THR A 585 48.95 -7.11 10.37
N TYR A 586 48.26 -6.17 11.01
CA TYR A 586 48.83 -4.88 11.43
C TYR A 586 49.41 -4.07 10.26
N ALA A 587 48.67 -3.99 9.16
CA ALA A 587 49.10 -3.26 7.97
C ALA A 587 48.44 -1.88 7.85
N THR A 588 49.20 -0.87 7.41
CA THR A 588 48.68 0.47 7.09
C THR A 588 49.02 0.84 5.66
N PHE A 589 48.01 1.12 4.84
CA PHE A 589 48.14 1.51 3.44
C PHE A 589 47.42 2.84 3.20
N VAL A 590 48.16 3.88 2.84
CA VAL A 590 47.59 5.20 2.58
C VAL A 590 48.12 5.76 1.26
N GLY A 591 47.24 5.97 0.28
CA GLY A 591 47.57 6.52 -1.03
C GLY A 591 47.04 5.68 -2.20
N PHE A 592 47.11 6.24 -3.42
CA PHE A 592 46.73 5.53 -4.64
C PHE A 592 47.64 4.31 -4.85
N GLY A 593 47.08 3.10 -4.89
CA GLY A 593 47.84 1.86 -5.10
C GLY A 593 48.87 1.55 -3.99
N ALA A 594 48.75 2.12 -2.79
CA ALA A 594 49.62 1.76 -1.67
C ALA A 594 49.43 0.29 -1.27
N GLY A 595 50.51 -0.47 -1.11
CA GLY A 595 50.45 -1.91 -0.83
C GLY A 595 50.09 -2.77 -2.04
N ASN A 596 50.17 -2.26 -3.26
CA ASN A 596 49.94 -3.06 -4.46
C ASN A 596 51.29 -3.63 -4.97
N VAL A 597 51.55 -4.93 -4.75
CA VAL A 597 52.80 -5.60 -5.20
C VAL A 597 52.63 -6.57 -6.36
N GLY A 598 51.46 -6.64 -6.99
CA GLY A 598 51.23 -7.47 -8.19
C GLY A 598 51.26 -9.01 -7.97
N THR A 599 51.73 -9.50 -6.83
CA THR A 599 51.62 -10.90 -6.37
C THR A 599 51.05 -10.93 -4.95
N SER A 600 50.23 -11.93 -4.61
CA SER A 600 49.66 -12.02 -3.26
C SER A 600 50.74 -12.42 -2.25
N THR A 601 51.30 -11.45 -1.53
CA THR A 601 52.26 -11.67 -0.44
C THR A 601 51.65 -11.26 0.90
N SER A 602 51.92 -12.04 1.96
CA SER A 602 51.46 -11.73 3.31
C SER A 602 52.60 -11.27 4.22
N TYR A 603 52.52 -10.02 4.69
CA TYR A 603 53.50 -9.45 5.62
C TYR A 603 52.81 -8.88 6.87
N THR A 604 53.47 -9.03 8.01
CA THR A 604 52.97 -8.54 9.30
C THR A 604 53.70 -7.25 9.68
N ASN A 605 53.00 -6.32 10.32
CA ASN A 605 53.57 -5.08 10.86
C ASN A 605 54.24 -4.24 9.76
N ILE A 606 53.43 -3.78 8.80
CA ILE A 606 53.92 -3.04 7.63
C ILE A 606 53.19 -1.72 7.45
N THR A 607 53.89 -0.72 6.94
CA THR A 607 53.31 0.61 6.69
C THR A 607 53.76 1.14 5.33
N CYS A 608 52.81 1.41 4.44
CA CYS A 608 53.04 1.99 3.12
C CYS A 608 52.28 3.31 3.03
N LEU A 609 53.02 4.43 2.98
CA LEU A 609 52.44 5.77 2.88
C LEU A 609 52.89 6.43 1.59
N GLY A 610 51.97 6.71 0.67
CA GLY A 610 52.22 7.38 -0.61
C GLY A 610 51.72 6.58 -1.82
N ALA A 611 51.65 7.26 -2.97
CA ALA A 611 51.18 6.61 -4.20
C ALA A 611 52.18 5.53 -4.66
N GLY A 612 51.69 4.29 -4.82
CA GLY A 612 52.50 3.14 -5.25
C GLY A 612 53.59 2.72 -4.26
N SER A 613 53.53 3.12 -2.99
CA SER A 613 54.46 2.61 -1.97
C SER A 613 54.16 1.14 -1.66
N SER A 614 55.19 0.30 -1.51
CA SER A 614 55.07 -1.14 -1.25
C SER A 614 56.30 -1.73 -0.55
N VAL A 615 56.11 -2.41 0.57
CA VAL A 615 57.20 -3.09 1.29
C VAL A 615 57.56 -4.46 0.67
N THR A 616 58.74 -4.96 1.04
CA THR A 616 59.29 -6.24 0.54
C THR A 616 59.38 -7.34 1.59
N ALA A 617 59.10 -7.03 2.87
CA ALA A 617 59.12 -7.96 4.01
C ALA A 617 58.21 -7.46 5.15
N GLY A 618 58.03 -8.27 6.19
CA GLY A 618 57.42 -7.84 7.46
C GLY A 618 58.33 -6.87 8.24
N ASP A 619 57.75 -6.15 9.20
CA ASP A 619 58.43 -5.13 10.03
C ASP A 619 59.05 -3.98 9.22
N GLN A 620 58.42 -3.60 8.10
CA GLN A 620 58.92 -2.56 7.20
C GLN A 620 57.96 -1.37 7.08
N LEU A 621 58.54 -0.18 6.94
CA LEU A 621 57.83 1.05 6.62
C LEU A 621 58.43 1.69 5.37
N GLN A 622 57.59 2.10 4.42
CA GLN A 622 57.98 2.87 3.25
C GLN A 622 57.21 4.20 3.19
N LEU A 623 57.96 5.28 2.95
CA LEU A 623 57.44 6.63 2.72
C LEU A 623 57.67 7.03 1.25
N GLY A 624 56.59 7.05 0.48
CA GLY A 624 56.59 7.40 -0.95
C GLY A 624 57.11 6.29 -1.85
N ASN A 625 57.46 6.68 -3.08
CA ASN A 625 58.06 5.81 -4.09
C ASN A 625 59.38 6.44 -4.59
N SER A 626 60.00 5.87 -5.62
CA SER A 626 61.27 6.35 -6.22
C SER A 626 61.24 7.80 -6.72
N SER A 627 60.06 8.39 -6.90
CA SER A 627 59.85 9.77 -7.34
C SER A 627 59.65 10.75 -6.17
N VAL A 628 59.45 10.25 -4.95
CA VAL A 628 59.19 11.07 -3.76
C VAL A 628 60.50 11.31 -2.99
N THR A 629 60.78 12.56 -2.64
CA THR A 629 61.88 12.92 -1.73
C THR A 629 61.33 13.12 -0.32
N ALA A 630 61.84 12.36 0.65
CA ALA A 630 61.52 12.60 2.06
C ALA A 630 62.27 13.86 2.54
N TYR A 631 61.51 14.91 2.86
CA TYR A 631 62.05 16.16 3.36
C TYR A 631 61.75 16.31 4.85
N ALA A 632 62.80 16.36 5.68
CA ALA A 632 62.71 16.60 7.12
C ALA A 632 63.53 17.86 7.48
N TYR A 633 62.94 18.77 8.26
CA TYR A 633 63.62 20.00 8.69
C TYR A 633 64.78 19.72 9.66
N GLY A 634 64.64 18.72 10.53
CA GLY A 634 65.68 18.23 11.42
C GLY A 634 66.10 16.80 11.07
N ALA A 635 67.26 16.37 11.57
CA ALA A 635 67.69 14.99 11.43
C ALA A 635 66.70 14.03 12.10
N VAL A 636 66.42 12.90 11.46
CA VAL A 636 65.63 11.81 12.04
C VAL A 636 66.36 11.29 13.27
N GLN A 637 65.69 11.32 14.43
CA GLN A 637 66.26 10.91 15.70
C GLN A 637 66.04 9.41 15.94
N ASN A 638 67.09 8.68 16.26
CA ASN A 638 67.02 7.29 16.69
C ASN A 638 67.02 7.21 18.22
N ARG A 639 66.10 6.44 18.80
CA ARG A 639 66.04 6.22 20.25
C ARG A 639 67.24 5.38 20.69
N SER A 640 68.01 5.87 21.67
CA SER A 640 69.24 5.24 22.17
C SER A 640 69.36 5.36 23.70
N ASP A 641 68.25 5.23 24.43
CA ASP A 641 68.21 5.26 25.89
C ASP A 641 68.88 4.00 26.47
N ALA A 642 69.65 4.15 27.56
CA ALA A 642 70.33 3.03 28.20
C ALA A 642 69.35 1.97 28.75
N ARG A 643 68.12 2.36 29.11
CA ARG A 643 67.07 1.44 29.59
C ARG A 643 66.54 0.50 28.52
N ASP A 644 66.69 0.88 27.25
CA ASP A 644 66.24 0.10 26.11
C ASP A 644 67.40 -0.77 25.53
N LYS A 645 68.57 -0.82 26.19
CA LYS A 645 69.76 -1.56 25.76
C LYS A 645 70.21 -2.58 26.81
N ALA A 646 70.70 -3.72 26.34
CA ALA A 646 71.33 -4.77 27.16
C ALA A 646 72.73 -5.11 26.62
N ASP A 647 73.56 -5.79 27.41
CA ASP A 647 74.88 -6.31 27.02
C ASP A 647 75.84 -5.25 26.43
N ILE A 648 75.87 -4.07 27.04
CA ILE A 648 76.71 -2.95 26.60
C ILE A 648 78.20 -3.30 26.79
N LYS A 649 78.94 -3.41 25.69
CA LYS A 649 80.38 -3.72 25.63
C LYS A 649 81.09 -2.84 24.60
N ASP A 650 82.41 -2.72 24.72
CA ASP A 650 83.22 -2.01 23.73
C ASP A 650 83.17 -2.71 22.36
N SER A 651 83.07 -1.91 21.29
CA SER A 651 83.00 -2.44 19.93
C SER A 651 84.40 -2.84 19.43
N PRO A 652 84.56 -4.04 18.84
CA PRO A 652 85.83 -4.47 18.23
C PRO A 652 86.07 -3.82 16.86
N LEU A 653 85.11 -3.06 16.33
CA LEU A 653 85.21 -2.40 15.03
C LEU A 653 85.99 -1.08 15.17
N GLY A 654 86.99 -0.90 14.30
CA GLY A 654 87.93 0.22 14.34
C GLY A 654 88.61 0.44 13.00
N LEU A 655 89.92 0.74 13.03
CA LEU A 655 90.70 1.14 11.86
C LEU A 655 90.78 0.07 10.78
N ASP A 656 90.97 -1.20 11.16
CA ASP A 656 91.07 -2.32 10.20
C ASP A 656 89.77 -2.51 9.40
N PHE A 657 88.61 -2.38 10.06
CA PHE A 657 87.32 -2.40 9.37
C PHE A 657 87.16 -1.20 8.42
N ILE A 658 87.39 0.02 8.90
CA ILE A 658 87.16 1.25 8.13
C ILE A 658 88.09 1.34 6.91
N THR A 659 89.34 0.91 7.02
CA THR A 659 90.33 1.01 5.94
C THR A 659 90.06 0.03 4.79
N LYS A 660 89.34 -1.07 5.03
CA LYS A 660 88.93 -2.02 4.00
C LYS A 660 87.67 -1.60 3.24
N LEU A 661 86.85 -0.71 3.81
CA LEU A 661 85.66 -0.19 3.13
C LEU A 661 86.03 0.64 1.89
N ARG A 662 85.25 0.47 0.81
CA ARG A 662 85.48 1.14 -0.47
C ARG A 662 84.36 2.13 -0.80
N PRO A 663 84.59 3.44 -0.62
CA PRO A 663 83.69 4.45 -1.14
C PRO A 663 83.60 4.40 -2.67
N ARG A 664 82.39 4.35 -3.19
CA ARG A 664 82.06 4.36 -4.61
C ARG A 664 81.21 5.57 -4.94
N GLN A 665 81.43 6.08 -6.15
CA GLN A 665 80.53 7.05 -6.74
C GLN A 665 79.57 6.33 -7.69
N TYR A 666 78.27 6.57 -7.54
CA TYR A 666 77.23 5.89 -8.30
C TYR A 666 76.08 6.83 -8.67
N ARG A 667 75.24 6.39 -9.62
CA ARG A 667 73.99 7.04 -9.98
C ARG A 667 72.84 6.12 -9.58
N TRP A 668 71.77 6.70 -9.06
CA TRP A 668 70.57 5.93 -8.77
C TRP A 668 69.93 5.44 -10.05
N ASP A 669 69.60 4.15 -10.07
CA ASP A 669 68.81 3.50 -11.09
C ASP A 669 67.87 2.53 -10.35
N TYR A 670 66.71 3.06 -9.96
CA TYR A 670 65.78 2.41 -9.05
C TYR A 670 65.10 1.21 -9.73
N ARG A 671 64.95 0.09 -9.01
CA ARG A 671 64.33 -1.13 -9.55
C ARG A 671 62.84 -0.92 -9.82
N GLU A 672 62.23 -0.03 -9.06
CA GLU A 672 60.80 0.33 -9.10
C GLU A 672 60.43 1.08 -10.39
N ASP A 673 61.36 1.82 -11.00
CA ASP A 673 61.11 2.60 -12.22
C ASP A 673 60.94 1.74 -13.48
N TYR A 674 61.28 0.45 -13.37
CA TYR A 674 61.08 -0.55 -14.43
C TYR A 674 59.76 -1.28 -14.27
N ARG A 675 58.88 -0.86 -13.34
CA ARG A 675 57.53 -1.38 -13.19
C ARG A 675 56.53 -0.44 -13.87
N THR A 676 55.67 -0.99 -14.70
CA THR A 676 54.63 -0.23 -15.42
C THR A 676 53.25 -0.68 -14.95
N LEU A 677 52.39 0.25 -14.54
CA LEU A 677 51.01 -0.04 -14.15
C LEU A 677 50.17 -0.31 -15.41
N LYS A 678 49.50 -1.46 -15.48
CA LYS A 678 48.54 -1.82 -16.53
C LYS A 678 47.16 -1.25 -16.24
N GLU A 679 46.30 -1.19 -17.25
CA GLU A 679 44.90 -0.78 -17.11
C GLU A 679 44.11 -1.65 -16.11
N ASP A 680 44.53 -2.91 -15.90
CA ASP A 680 43.92 -3.84 -14.95
C ASP A 680 44.39 -3.65 -13.49
N GLY A 681 45.26 -2.68 -13.22
CA GLY A 681 45.82 -2.40 -11.90
C GLY A 681 47.01 -3.29 -11.50
N SER A 682 47.46 -4.20 -12.37
CA SER A 682 48.68 -5.00 -12.16
C SER A 682 49.94 -4.26 -12.63
N PHE A 683 51.12 -4.66 -12.12
CA PHE A 683 52.40 -4.09 -12.55
C PHE A 683 53.19 -5.08 -13.44
N GLU A 684 53.69 -4.61 -14.58
CA GLU A 684 54.62 -5.35 -15.44
C GLU A 684 56.06 -4.87 -15.19
N SER A 685 56.97 -5.79 -14.91
CA SER A 685 58.39 -5.47 -14.71
C SER A 685 59.17 -5.65 -16.00
N SER A 686 59.91 -4.62 -16.41
CA SER A 686 60.90 -4.67 -17.49
C SER A 686 62.30 -5.00 -16.93
N PRO A 687 63.20 -5.59 -17.74
CA PRO A 687 64.60 -5.77 -17.35
C PRO A 687 65.26 -4.44 -17.02
N LYS A 688 66.06 -4.41 -15.95
CA LYS A 688 66.85 -3.23 -15.56
C LYS A 688 68.05 -3.08 -16.51
N ASP A 689 67.88 -2.26 -17.55
CA ASP A 689 68.87 -2.01 -18.60
C ASP A 689 69.69 -0.73 -18.41
N GLY A 690 69.43 0.02 -17.34
CA GLY A 690 70.10 1.30 -17.05
C GLY A 690 69.50 2.51 -17.75
N SER A 691 68.41 2.35 -18.53
CA SER A 691 67.72 3.44 -19.23
C SER A 691 67.08 4.46 -18.29
N LYS A 692 66.77 4.09 -17.04
CA LYS A 692 66.13 4.94 -16.01
C LYS A 692 67.10 5.59 -15.02
N LYS A 693 68.42 5.50 -15.27
CA LYS A 693 69.44 6.09 -14.39
C LYS A 693 69.26 7.60 -14.24
N ARG A 694 69.41 8.09 -13.01
CA ARG A 694 69.38 9.52 -12.67
C ARG A 694 70.68 10.22 -13.06
N SER A 695 70.63 11.54 -13.25
CA SER A 695 71.78 12.33 -13.71
C SER A 695 72.80 12.65 -12.62
N ARG A 696 72.34 12.80 -11.37
CA ARG A 696 73.18 13.17 -10.22
C ARG A 696 74.06 12.01 -9.75
N LEU A 697 75.33 12.32 -9.51
CA LEU A 697 76.27 11.41 -8.85
C LEU A 697 76.10 11.50 -7.33
N HIS A 698 76.18 10.35 -6.68
CA HIS A 698 76.13 10.18 -5.24
C HIS A 698 77.35 9.39 -4.78
N ASP A 699 77.88 9.73 -3.61
CA ASP A 699 78.97 9.01 -2.97
C ASP A 699 78.42 8.13 -1.85
N GLY A 700 78.92 6.91 -1.74
CA GLY A 700 78.53 5.98 -0.69
C GLY A 700 79.22 4.63 -0.81
N LEU A 701 78.71 3.63 -0.09
CA LEU A 701 79.19 2.25 -0.10
C LEU A 701 78.22 1.35 -0.86
N ILE A 702 78.75 0.28 -1.46
CA ILE A 702 77.96 -0.80 -2.06
C ILE A 702 77.79 -1.90 -1.00
N ALA A 703 76.54 -2.27 -0.68
CA ALA A 703 76.25 -3.21 0.40
C ALA A 703 76.91 -4.58 0.23
N GLN A 704 77.03 -5.06 -1.01
CA GLN A 704 77.73 -6.31 -1.34
C GLN A 704 79.23 -6.24 -0.99
N GLU A 705 79.90 -5.13 -1.31
CA GLU A 705 81.32 -4.94 -0.99
C GLU A 705 81.53 -4.84 0.54
N VAL A 706 80.56 -4.26 1.26
CA VAL A 706 80.58 -4.25 2.73
C VAL A 706 80.42 -5.66 3.30
N LYS A 707 79.52 -6.48 2.73
CA LYS A 707 79.34 -7.89 3.12
C LYS A 707 80.63 -8.68 2.96
N GLU A 708 81.30 -8.55 1.81
CA GLU A 708 82.60 -9.19 1.56
C GLU A 708 83.64 -8.82 2.62
N THR A 709 83.67 -7.54 3.03
CA THR A 709 84.60 -7.06 4.07
C THR A 709 84.26 -7.66 5.44
N LEU A 710 82.97 -7.78 5.77
CA LEU A 710 82.51 -8.41 7.01
C LEU A 710 82.85 -9.90 7.05
N ASP A 711 82.66 -10.60 5.93
CA ASP A 711 82.99 -12.02 5.78
C ASP A 711 84.50 -12.25 5.89
N GLU A 712 85.33 -11.39 5.29
CA GLU A 712 86.79 -11.47 5.38
C GLU A 712 87.29 -11.28 6.83
N LEU A 713 86.69 -10.34 7.56
CA LEU A 713 87.03 -10.08 8.95
C LEU A 713 86.37 -11.06 9.93
N ASN A 714 85.41 -11.86 9.45
CA ASN A 714 84.58 -12.74 10.26
C ASN A 714 83.86 -11.98 11.40
N ILE A 715 83.26 -10.84 11.07
CA ILE A 715 82.54 -9.97 12.02
C ILE A 715 81.08 -9.80 11.60
N ASP A 716 80.17 -9.93 12.57
CA ASP A 716 78.77 -9.55 12.43
C ASP A 716 78.56 -8.09 12.86
N TRP A 717 77.90 -7.28 12.02
CA TRP A 717 77.71 -5.86 12.24
C TRP A 717 76.26 -5.44 11.92
N GLY A 718 75.57 -4.90 12.93
CA GLY A 718 74.15 -4.52 12.85
C GLY A 718 73.81 -3.44 11.81
N GLY A 719 74.79 -2.65 11.37
CA GLY A 719 74.60 -1.65 10.33
C GLY A 719 74.51 -2.23 8.92
N PHE A 720 74.82 -3.51 8.72
CA PHE A 720 74.54 -4.23 7.49
C PHE A 720 73.27 -5.05 7.67
N GLN A 721 72.28 -4.87 6.78
CA GLN A 721 71.05 -5.64 6.83
C GLN A 721 70.84 -6.42 5.54
N ASP A 722 70.74 -7.73 5.69
CA ASP A 722 70.29 -8.66 4.65
C ASP A 722 68.81 -8.97 4.88
N HIS A 723 67.95 -8.39 4.04
CA HIS A 723 66.50 -8.52 4.20
C HIS A 723 65.97 -9.92 3.83
N GLN A 724 66.78 -10.79 3.20
CA GLN A 724 66.39 -12.18 2.94
C GLN A 724 66.25 -13.00 4.24
N ILE A 725 67.01 -12.66 5.29
CA ILE A 725 67.01 -13.39 6.57
C ILE A 725 65.62 -13.41 7.23
N LYS A 726 64.80 -12.38 6.97
CA LYS A 726 63.41 -12.28 7.44
C LYS A 726 62.37 -12.55 6.34
N GLY A 727 62.76 -13.22 5.26
CA GLY A 727 61.86 -13.58 4.15
C GLY A 727 61.53 -12.43 3.18
N GLY A 728 62.37 -11.39 3.14
CA GLY A 728 62.24 -10.27 2.20
C GLY A 728 62.79 -10.55 0.80
N GLN A 729 62.49 -9.66 -0.16
CA GLN A 729 63.18 -9.68 -1.46
C GLN A 729 64.68 -9.42 -1.31
N ASP A 730 65.47 -9.84 -2.31
CA ASP A 730 66.92 -9.63 -2.39
C ASP A 730 67.28 -8.13 -2.48
N VAL A 731 67.32 -7.49 -1.32
CA VAL A 731 67.72 -6.11 -1.08
C VAL A 731 68.65 -6.11 0.12
N LEU A 732 69.83 -5.52 -0.04
CA LEU A 732 70.80 -5.29 1.02
C LEU A 732 70.81 -3.81 1.36
N SER A 733 70.85 -3.47 2.64
CA SER A 733 70.90 -2.07 3.08
C SER A 733 72.01 -1.80 4.09
N ILE A 734 72.43 -0.54 4.17
CA ILE A 734 73.48 -0.07 5.08
C ILE A 734 72.91 1.07 5.94
N GLY A 735 73.02 0.92 7.26
CA GLY A 735 72.82 1.98 8.23
C GLY A 735 74.05 2.88 8.31
N TYR A 736 74.13 3.92 7.49
CA TYR A 736 75.26 4.86 7.50
C TYR A 736 75.51 5.51 8.87
N THR A 737 74.47 5.71 9.69
CA THR A 737 74.62 6.22 11.06
C THR A 737 75.36 5.25 11.98
N GLU A 738 75.34 3.95 11.69
CA GLU A 738 76.05 2.95 12.50
C GLU A 738 77.56 2.94 12.22
N LEU A 739 78.01 3.50 11.08
CA LEU A 739 79.43 3.68 10.80
C LEU A 739 80.09 4.70 11.73
N ILE A 740 79.30 5.55 12.39
CA ILE A 740 79.83 6.56 13.33
C ILE A 740 80.61 5.89 14.46
N GLY A 741 80.13 4.75 14.99
CA GLY A 741 80.83 4.02 16.06
C GLY A 741 82.23 3.53 15.65
N PRO A 742 82.34 2.71 14.59
CA PRO A 742 83.63 2.27 14.05
C PRO A 742 84.54 3.44 13.63
N LEU A 743 84.00 4.52 13.06
CA LEU A 743 84.78 5.71 12.72
C LEU A 743 85.37 6.40 13.96
N ILE A 744 84.60 6.51 15.06
CA ILE A 744 85.10 7.04 16.33
C ILE A 744 86.26 6.19 16.84
N ASN A 745 86.15 4.86 16.79
CA ASN A 745 87.23 3.96 17.22
C ASN A 745 88.45 4.04 16.32
N ALA A 746 88.28 4.05 15.00
CA ALA A 746 89.38 4.21 14.03
C ALA A 746 90.17 5.51 14.28
N VAL A 747 89.47 6.62 14.58
CA VAL A 747 90.13 7.89 14.91
C VAL A 747 90.90 7.80 16.24
N LYS A 748 90.37 7.10 17.25
CA LYS A 748 91.08 6.85 18.51
C LYS A 748 92.34 6.02 18.30
N GLU A 749 92.27 4.96 17.50
CA GLU A 749 93.38 4.08 17.16
C GLU A 749 94.47 4.82 16.39
N LEU A 750 94.10 5.55 15.33
CA LEU A 750 95.04 6.42 14.59
C LEU A 750 95.71 7.45 15.49
N LYS A 751 94.97 8.04 16.43
CA LYS A 751 95.54 8.99 17.40
C LYS A 751 96.59 8.32 18.29
N ALA A 752 96.33 7.09 18.74
CA ALA A 752 97.25 6.33 19.56
C ALA A 752 98.54 5.98 18.77
N GLU A 753 98.42 5.52 17.53
CA GLU A 753 99.58 5.28 16.65
C GLU A 753 100.39 6.55 16.39
N ILE A 754 99.72 7.68 16.13
CA ILE A 754 100.39 8.98 15.94
C ILE A 754 101.15 9.39 17.21
N ASP A 755 100.58 9.17 18.39
CA ASP A 755 101.24 9.50 19.65
C ASP A 755 102.45 8.59 19.92
N GLN A 756 102.32 7.30 19.60
CA GLN A 756 103.43 6.36 19.66
C GLN A 756 104.56 6.75 18.71
N LEU A 757 104.25 7.01 17.44
CA LEU A 757 105.23 7.47 16.44
C LEU A 757 105.91 8.78 16.86
N LYS A 758 105.18 9.71 17.49
CA LYS A 758 105.76 10.94 18.04
C LYS A 758 106.69 10.68 19.22
N ALA A 759 106.36 9.73 20.09
CA ALA A 759 107.19 9.34 21.21
C ALA A 759 108.48 8.63 20.74
N GLU A 760 108.37 7.71 19.78
CA GLU A 760 109.52 7.05 19.14
C GLU A 760 110.43 8.07 18.46
N ARG A 761 109.87 9.03 17.72
CA ARG A 761 110.66 10.10 17.11
C ARG A 761 111.39 10.98 18.12
N ARG A 762 110.80 11.23 19.31
CA ARG A 762 111.46 11.96 20.41
C ARG A 762 112.59 11.17 21.07
N ASN A 763 112.56 9.84 21.00
CA ASN A 763 113.63 8.99 21.52
C ASN A 763 114.78 8.81 20.51
N ILE A 764 114.55 9.10 19.23
CA ILE A 764 115.53 9.05 18.14
C ILE A 764 116.24 10.41 17.94
N SER A 765 115.59 11.53 18.30
CA SER A 765 116.19 12.88 18.36
C SER A 765 116.86 13.15 19.70
#